data_AF-A0A0D7KMJ2-F1
#
_entry.id   AF-A0A0D7KMJ2-F1
#
_cell.length_a   1.000
_cell.length_b   1.000
_cell.length_c   1.000
_cell.angle_alpha   90.00
_cell.angle_beta   90.00
_cell.angle_gamma   90.00
#
_symmetry.space_group_name_H-M   'P 1'
#
loop_
_entity.id
_entity.type
_entity.pdbx_description
1 polymer ?
#
loop_
_entity_poly.entity_id
_entity_poly.type
_entity_poly.pdbx_seq_one_letter_code
_entity_poly.pdbx_strand_id
1 'polypeptide(L)'
;MNNNRNVIRSVASVLTGALLLCGAPYALMQPANIAYAAASNDARPEQAALQNHIRVALFANLSKGSPGQTSLLSLASTASLQLEAQIGASSKGSVDVDGGQARFSADDYKVKLLETDDLTEAQSVMKKAQSSGPAYITQIPRRGTTFFAVYAGSYTTSKSASQAMDKMRGLTVKGYEPSVVGPHYVQAGTYGSQDEAKNVQQSLLDADLDAYVVTLATDSGVRTAVWAGQAASDAQLSGIQTVVASKGYAAGAVQAQGAAVHSMESTGNALSPHYRVYGSAKWIVKPKTTTTIKVSERSGRAYRGVMEVSLYKDKLALVNEVPLEEYLISVVGGEVYSSWPMDALKAQAVAARTFALYQGNKFEIANVVDTTLSQAYLGVEKEHPDIKRAVEETAGEVLMQNGKLIEAIFNSNAGGKTADPMEVWGGSYDYFQVVDSPDDVAEAGSKSWYRVSLPDGKTGYVREDVVSLSGQTATVLENGTNVRPTPAIQTDVQPVGKVDKGTKLTVLETIKENNEMNWVRGPYTAEQITSWLKDRTETTLSGTIKTLAVTERGPSGRAVKIEANGKPVAVSYPDNFRYAFGGLPSTLFDIVPGGTGVVSDVLSNGSGTGTSSISIVGADGKLQSVKDTSQLRVVSGSSKTSGKLPSSMVAVNGKGTTSKVSTTKEEQKPVVEATSFLFVGKGNGHGIGMSQWGAKGLADQGYDYRAILQYYYKNVELVKR
;
A
#
# COMPACT_ATOMS: atom_id res chain seq x y z
N MET A 1 39.73 -37.37 -3.11
CA MET A 1 39.23 -36.42 -2.09
C MET A 1 38.38 -35.39 -2.83
N ASN A 2 37.20 -35.72 -3.39
CA ASN A 2 35.90 -36.08 -2.78
C ASN A 2 35.39 -35.04 -1.76
N ASN A 3 34.15 -34.54 -1.76
CA ASN A 3 33.01 -34.57 -2.70
C ASN A 3 31.88 -33.70 -2.08
N ASN A 4 30.83 -33.41 -2.88
CA ASN A 4 29.46 -32.97 -2.54
C ASN A 4 29.20 -31.46 -2.34
N ARG A 5 28.50 -30.77 -3.26
CA ARG A 5 27.09 -30.84 -3.74
C ARG A 5 26.06 -30.24 -2.76
N ASN A 6 25.42 -29.16 -3.20
CA ASN A 6 24.02 -28.73 -2.97
C ASN A 6 23.80 -27.56 -3.94
N VAL A 7 23.24 -27.67 -5.16
CA VAL A 7 21.94 -28.19 -5.63
C VAL A 7 20.77 -27.63 -4.82
N ILE A 8 20.20 -26.50 -5.29
CA ILE A 8 18.78 -26.19 -5.08
C ILE A 8 18.15 -26.17 -6.47
N ARG A 9 17.52 -27.30 -6.81
CA ARG A 9 16.69 -27.47 -8.00
C ARG A 9 15.33 -26.82 -7.76
N SER A 10 14.93 -26.01 -8.73
CA SER A 10 13.53 -25.71 -9.01
C SER A 10 12.81 -27.03 -9.35
N VAL A 11 11.73 -27.35 -8.65
CA VAL A 11 10.82 -28.44 -9.03
C VAL A 11 9.41 -27.89 -9.00
N ALA A 12 8.90 -27.60 -10.20
CA ALA A 12 7.48 -27.58 -10.46
C ALA A 12 6.99 -29.03 -10.51
N SER A 13 5.97 -29.38 -9.72
CA SER A 13 5.06 -30.47 -10.07
C SER A 13 3.68 -30.22 -9.47
N VAL A 14 2.71 -30.45 -10.33
CA VAL A 14 1.26 -30.41 -10.19
C VAL A 14 0.82 -31.48 -9.17
N LEU A 15 -0.04 -31.12 -8.21
CA LEU A 15 -1.02 -32.06 -7.67
C LEU A 15 -2.29 -31.30 -7.23
N THR A 16 -3.38 -31.67 -7.89
CA THR A 16 -4.77 -31.31 -7.65
C THR A 16 -5.26 -31.95 -6.34
N GLY A 17 -6.02 -31.24 -5.49
CA GLY A 17 -6.75 -31.86 -4.37
C GLY A 17 -7.03 -30.91 -3.20
N ALA A 18 -8.31 -30.70 -2.90
CA ALA A 18 -8.87 -29.76 -1.94
C ALA A 18 -8.42 -29.91 -0.48
N LEU A 19 -8.36 -28.79 0.26
CA LEU A 19 -9.09 -28.62 1.52
C LEU A 19 -9.19 -27.11 1.88
N LEU A 20 -10.41 -26.66 2.16
CA LEU A 20 -10.76 -25.34 2.67
C LEU A 20 -10.30 -25.15 4.13
N LEU A 21 -10.10 -23.87 4.48
CA LEU A 21 -9.97 -23.23 5.81
C LEU A 21 -8.57 -22.69 6.14
N CYS A 22 -8.59 -21.45 6.64
CA CYS A 22 -7.52 -20.60 7.19
C CYS A 22 -6.87 -19.61 6.20
N GLY A 23 -7.22 -18.34 6.41
CA GLY A 23 -6.80 -17.19 5.62
C GLY A 23 -5.30 -16.98 5.62
N ALA A 24 -4.76 -16.71 4.44
CA ALA A 24 -3.40 -16.24 4.28
C ALA A 24 -3.27 -14.83 4.88
N PRO A 25 -2.20 -14.54 5.64
CA PRO A 25 -1.91 -13.18 6.08
C PRO A 25 -1.66 -12.31 4.85
N TYR A 26 -2.48 -11.27 4.68
CA TYR A 26 -2.23 -10.22 3.71
C TYR A 26 -0.81 -9.70 3.93
N ALA A 27 0.03 -9.75 2.89
CA ALA A 27 1.32 -9.08 2.91
C ALA A 27 1.07 -7.59 3.12
N LEU A 28 1.32 -7.12 4.34
CA LEU A 28 1.28 -5.72 4.73
C LEU A 28 2.22 -4.93 3.80
N MET A 29 1.65 -4.25 2.80
CA MET A 29 2.37 -3.19 2.10
C MET A 29 2.72 -2.12 3.14
N GLN A 30 4.02 -1.82 3.26
CA GLN A 30 4.54 -0.84 4.21
C GLN A 30 3.85 0.51 4.02
N PRO A 31 3.45 1.22 5.10
CA PRO A 31 2.99 2.59 4.98
C PRO A 31 4.15 3.47 4.52
N ALA A 32 4.09 3.94 3.28
CA ALA A 32 5.02 4.94 2.78
C ALA A 32 4.71 6.29 3.45
N ASN A 33 5.75 6.98 3.92
CA ASN A 33 5.69 8.37 4.39
C ASN A 33 4.85 9.25 3.46
N ILE A 34 3.85 9.97 3.94
CA ILE A 34 3.20 11.01 3.15
C ILE A 34 3.15 12.28 3.97
N ALA A 35 3.97 13.26 3.56
CA ALA A 35 3.82 14.61 4.05
C ALA A 35 2.48 15.15 3.56
N TYR A 36 1.53 15.30 4.48
CA TYR A 36 0.36 16.14 4.27
C TYR A 36 0.87 17.58 4.25
N ALA A 37 1.05 18.14 3.06
CA ALA A 37 1.03 19.58 2.93
C ALA A 37 -0.41 20.00 3.25
N ALA A 38 -0.60 20.61 4.42
CA ALA A 38 -1.82 21.35 4.70
C ALA A 38 -1.99 22.35 3.56
N ALA A 39 -2.95 22.11 2.67
CA ALA A 39 -3.30 23.07 1.64
C ALA A 39 -3.72 24.35 2.38
N SER A 40 -2.96 25.42 2.18
CA SER A 40 -3.36 26.77 2.58
C SER A 40 -4.79 27.01 2.10
N ASN A 41 -5.60 27.67 2.95
CA ASN A 41 -7.03 27.92 2.76
C ASN A 41 -7.45 28.62 1.45
N ASP A 42 -6.51 28.99 0.59
CA ASP A 42 -6.71 29.87 -0.55
C ASP A 42 -6.64 29.10 -1.87
N ALA A 43 -7.71 28.34 -2.15
CA ALA A 43 -8.25 27.96 -3.47
C ALA A 43 -9.17 26.74 -3.31
N ARG A 44 -10.29 26.91 -2.61
CA ARG A 44 -11.26 25.84 -2.38
C ARG A 44 -12.34 25.89 -3.47
N PRO A 45 -12.64 24.79 -4.19
CA PRO A 45 -13.53 24.82 -5.35
C PRO A 45 -14.93 25.29 -4.95
N GLU A 46 -15.35 26.39 -5.56
CA GLU A 46 -16.71 26.89 -5.52
C GLU A 46 -17.58 25.97 -6.39
N GLN A 47 -18.66 25.43 -5.80
CA GLN A 47 -19.71 24.64 -6.46
C GLN A 47 -19.22 23.52 -7.40
N ALA A 48 -18.77 22.39 -6.85
CA ALA A 48 -18.72 21.16 -7.61
C ALA A 48 -20.15 20.80 -8.07
N ALA A 49 -20.40 20.91 -9.38
CA ALA A 49 -21.56 20.29 -10.02
C ALA A 49 -21.61 18.80 -9.60
N LEU A 50 -22.81 18.22 -9.56
CA LEU A 50 -23.05 16.80 -9.27
C LEU A 50 -22.09 15.92 -10.09
N GLN A 51 -20.98 15.52 -9.47
CA GLN A 51 -19.98 14.73 -10.13
C GLN A 51 -20.44 13.28 -10.10
N ASN A 52 -21.20 12.89 -11.13
CA ASN A 52 -21.76 11.55 -11.22
C ASN A 52 -20.71 10.47 -11.49
N HIS A 53 -19.53 10.85 -11.97
CA HIS A 53 -18.43 9.93 -12.27
C HIS A 53 -17.14 10.33 -11.57
N ILE A 54 -16.44 9.34 -11.03
CA ILE A 54 -15.13 9.51 -10.43
C ILE A 54 -14.05 8.90 -11.31
N ARG A 55 -12.91 9.58 -11.36
CA ARG A 55 -11.73 9.13 -12.09
C ARG A 55 -10.68 8.66 -11.10
N VAL A 56 -10.30 7.38 -11.22
CA VAL A 56 -9.34 6.71 -10.33
C VAL A 56 -8.08 6.35 -11.12
N ALA A 57 -6.94 6.92 -10.77
CA ALA A 57 -5.67 6.53 -11.39
C ALA A 57 -5.21 5.17 -10.84
N LEU A 58 -5.09 4.18 -11.73
CA LEU A 58 -4.61 2.82 -11.42
C LEU A 58 -3.12 2.65 -11.75
N PHE A 59 -2.64 3.38 -12.76
CA PHE A 59 -1.22 3.53 -13.09
C PHE A 59 -0.98 4.95 -13.57
N ALA A 60 -0.10 5.71 -12.91
CA ALA A 60 0.19 7.08 -13.26
C ALA A 60 1.43 7.59 -12.51
N ASN A 61 2.31 8.31 -13.20
CA ASN A 61 3.51 8.90 -12.60
C ASN A 61 3.21 10.19 -11.80
N LEU A 62 2.54 10.04 -10.65
CA LEU A 62 2.04 11.15 -9.83
C LEU A 62 2.98 11.57 -8.69
N SER A 63 4.27 11.21 -8.74
CA SER A 63 5.25 11.38 -7.64
C SER A 63 4.96 10.51 -6.39
N LYS A 64 5.18 11.02 -5.18
CA LYS A 64 5.11 10.24 -3.92
C LYS A 64 3.70 9.69 -3.70
N GLY A 65 3.58 8.38 -3.45
CA GLY A 65 2.28 7.71 -3.28
C GLY A 65 1.55 7.40 -4.60
N SER A 66 2.22 7.59 -5.75
CA SER A 66 1.74 7.14 -7.06
C SER A 66 1.29 5.66 -7.02
N PRO A 67 0.22 5.29 -7.74
CA PRO A 67 -0.22 3.90 -7.86
C PRO A 67 0.79 3.03 -8.63
N GLY A 68 1.90 3.60 -9.09
CA GLY A 68 2.95 2.95 -9.84
C GLY A 68 2.90 3.32 -11.32
N GLN A 69 3.87 2.81 -12.06
CA GLN A 69 3.94 2.89 -13.52
C GLN A 69 3.88 1.49 -14.11
N THR A 70 3.41 1.39 -15.35
CA THR A 70 3.57 0.20 -16.15
C THR A 70 3.91 0.59 -17.57
N SER A 71 4.74 -0.21 -18.24
CA SER A 71 5.07 -0.04 -19.66
C SER A 71 4.08 -0.76 -20.58
N LEU A 72 3.26 -1.63 -20.01
CA LEU A 72 2.30 -2.46 -20.75
C LEU A 72 1.02 -2.63 -19.91
N LEU A 73 -0.12 -2.61 -20.59
CA LEU A 73 -1.44 -2.81 -20.01
C LEU A 73 -2.16 -3.89 -20.78
N SER A 74 -2.79 -4.83 -20.08
CA SER A 74 -3.59 -5.89 -20.67
C SER A 74 -5.00 -5.81 -20.12
N LEU A 75 -5.92 -5.35 -20.96
CA LEU A 75 -7.34 -5.17 -20.65
C LEU A 75 -8.15 -6.30 -21.29
N ALA A 76 -9.06 -6.90 -20.52
CA ALA A 76 -9.95 -7.95 -21.02
C ALA A 76 -11.36 -7.81 -20.47
N SER A 77 -12.36 -8.15 -21.27
CA SER A 77 -13.76 -8.26 -20.87
C SER A 77 -14.40 -9.49 -21.49
N THR A 78 -15.50 -9.95 -20.90
CA THR A 78 -16.34 -11.01 -21.48
C THR A 78 -17.14 -10.51 -22.69
N ALA A 79 -17.28 -9.19 -22.84
CA ALA A 79 -17.85 -8.53 -24.00
C ALA A 79 -16.76 -8.02 -24.95
N SER A 80 -17.11 -7.82 -26.23
CA SER A 80 -16.25 -7.10 -27.16
C SER A 80 -15.93 -5.70 -26.64
N LEU A 81 -14.71 -5.24 -26.86
CA LEU A 81 -14.26 -3.91 -26.45
C LEU A 81 -14.42 -2.91 -27.61
N GLN A 82 -14.55 -1.64 -27.26
CA GLN A 82 -14.46 -0.51 -28.16
C GLN A 82 -13.40 0.45 -27.65
N LEU A 83 -12.67 1.05 -28.59
CA LEU A 83 -11.64 2.03 -28.37
C LEU A 83 -12.13 3.38 -28.92
N GLU A 84 -12.54 4.26 -28.03
CA GLU A 84 -13.00 5.61 -28.37
C GLU A 84 -11.86 6.63 -28.23
N ALA A 85 -11.67 7.45 -29.26
CA ALA A 85 -10.69 8.52 -29.23
C ALA A 85 -11.31 9.79 -28.63
N GLN A 86 -10.57 10.45 -27.75
CA GLN A 86 -10.91 11.76 -27.20
C GLN A 86 -9.75 12.75 -27.36
N ILE A 87 -10.08 13.96 -27.84
CA ILE A 87 -9.17 15.10 -27.89
C ILE A 87 -9.81 16.21 -27.05
N GLY A 88 -9.10 16.66 -26.01
CA GLY A 88 -9.70 17.48 -24.97
C GLY A 88 -10.82 16.71 -24.25
N ALA A 89 -12.00 17.32 -24.13
CA ALA A 89 -13.19 16.68 -23.55
C ALA A 89 -14.14 16.05 -24.59
N SER A 90 -13.81 16.14 -25.88
CA SER A 90 -14.72 15.77 -26.96
C SER A 90 -14.39 14.39 -27.53
N SER A 91 -15.40 13.52 -27.56
CA SER A 91 -15.36 12.26 -28.30
C SER A 91 -15.19 12.52 -29.80
N LYS A 92 -14.29 11.76 -30.43
CA LYS A 92 -13.98 11.83 -31.87
C LYS A 92 -14.47 10.59 -32.63
N GLY A 93 -15.10 9.65 -31.96
CA GLY A 93 -15.56 8.37 -32.51
C GLY A 93 -14.80 7.18 -31.94
N SER A 94 -15.29 5.98 -32.25
CA SER A 94 -14.78 4.72 -31.72
C SER A 94 -14.51 3.69 -32.79
N VAL A 95 -13.52 2.84 -32.55
CA VAL A 95 -13.24 1.65 -33.34
C VAL A 95 -13.45 0.40 -32.48
N ASP A 96 -13.90 -0.68 -33.11
CA ASP A 96 -14.05 -1.95 -32.42
C ASP A 96 -12.68 -2.60 -32.17
N VAL A 97 -12.59 -3.29 -31.03
CA VAL A 97 -11.43 -4.10 -30.65
C VAL A 97 -11.81 -5.57 -30.78
N ASP A 98 -11.07 -6.30 -31.61
CA ASP A 98 -11.32 -7.72 -31.85
C ASP A 98 -11.03 -8.57 -30.60
N GLY A 99 -11.88 -9.58 -30.35
CA GLY A 99 -11.58 -10.63 -29.37
C GLY A 99 -11.75 -10.31 -27.88
N GLY A 100 -12.34 -9.17 -27.51
CA GLY A 100 -12.69 -8.83 -26.11
C GLY A 100 -11.48 -8.58 -25.20
N GLN A 101 -10.27 -8.58 -25.74
CA GLN A 101 -9.03 -8.30 -25.03
C GLN A 101 -8.12 -7.42 -25.89
N ALA A 102 -7.38 -6.54 -25.23
CA ALA A 102 -6.41 -5.67 -25.90
C ALA A 102 -5.25 -5.35 -24.97
N ARG A 103 -4.09 -5.19 -25.59
CA ARG A 103 -2.86 -4.73 -24.95
C ARG A 103 -2.57 -3.30 -25.37
N PHE A 104 -2.00 -2.53 -24.45
CA PHE A 104 -1.65 -1.14 -24.68
C PHE A 104 -0.24 -0.85 -24.16
N SER A 105 0.54 -0.10 -24.95
CA SER A 105 1.81 0.46 -24.50
C SER A 105 1.97 1.88 -25.02
N ALA A 106 2.89 2.65 -24.44
CA ALA A 106 3.35 3.85 -25.10
C ALA A 106 4.01 3.47 -26.43
N ASP A 107 3.86 4.31 -27.45
CA ASP A 107 4.72 4.23 -28.62
C ASP A 107 5.96 5.08 -28.38
N ASP A 108 6.98 4.45 -27.83
CA ASP A 108 8.26 5.05 -27.47
C ASP A 108 9.44 4.29 -28.08
N TYR A 109 10.66 4.68 -27.70
CA TYR A 109 11.87 3.99 -28.15
C TYR A 109 11.97 2.60 -27.52
N LYS A 110 12.33 1.61 -28.33
CA LYS A 110 12.43 0.20 -27.94
C LYS A 110 13.51 -0.50 -28.75
N VAL A 111 13.91 -1.69 -28.30
CA VAL A 111 14.94 -2.50 -28.98
C VAL A 111 14.26 -3.64 -29.73
N LYS A 112 14.49 -3.74 -31.04
CA LYS A 112 14.13 -4.90 -31.85
C LYS A 112 15.27 -5.92 -31.77
N LEU A 113 15.08 -6.98 -31.00
CA LEU A 113 16.11 -7.97 -30.67
C LEU A 113 16.24 -9.08 -31.71
N LEU A 114 15.14 -9.40 -32.39
CA LEU A 114 15.09 -10.46 -33.39
C LEU A 114 13.91 -10.22 -34.33
N GLU A 115 14.05 -10.63 -35.58
CA GLU A 115 12.93 -10.94 -36.47
C GLU A 115 13.25 -12.28 -37.14
N THR A 116 12.34 -13.24 -37.04
CA THR A 116 12.51 -14.62 -37.53
C THR A 116 11.16 -15.19 -37.94
N ASP A 117 11.11 -16.14 -38.86
CA ASP A 117 9.88 -16.91 -39.17
C ASP A 117 9.68 -18.11 -38.23
N ASP A 118 10.62 -18.36 -37.31
CA ASP A 118 10.52 -19.37 -36.25
C ASP A 118 9.97 -18.79 -34.94
N LEU A 119 8.70 -19.09 -34.64
CA LEU A 119 8.06 -18.70 -33.38
C LEU A 119 8.78 -19.23 -32.13
N THR A 120 9.35 -20.44 -32.20
CA THR A 120 10.05 -21.06 -31.05
C THR A 120 11.31 -20.28 -30.72
N GLU A 121 12.03 -19.85 -31.75
CA GLU A 121 13.22 -19.01 -31.61
C GLU A 121 12.87 -17.63 -31.05
N ALA A 122 11.83 -16.99 -31.59
CA ALA A 122 11.31 -15.72 -31.07
C ALA A 122 10.90 -15.83 -29.59
N GLN A 123 10.21 -16.91 -29.20
CA GLN A 123 9.83 -17.17 -27.80
C GLN A 123 11.06 -17.36 -26.90
N SER A 124 12.10 -18.03 -27.39
CA SER A 124 13.35 -18.23 -26.64
C SER A 124 14.05 -16.90 -26.35
N VAL A 125 14.18 -16.03 -27.37
CA VAL A 125 14.77 -14.69 -27.20
C VAL A 125 13.91 -13.80 -26.31
N MET A 126 12.59 -13.79 -26.50
CA MET A 126 11.67 -13.03 -25.65
C MET A 126 11.80 -13.43 -24.17
N LYS A 127 11.80 -14.72 -23.85
CA LYS A 127 11.96 -15.22 -22.47
C LYS A 127 13.28 -14.79 -21.84
N LYS A 128 14.37 -14.78 -22.63
CA LYS A 128 15.67 -14.26 -22.16
C LYS A 128 15.62 -12.76 -21.90
N ALA A 129 15.02 -11.99 -22.81
CA ALA A 129 14.87 -10.55 -22.68
C ALA A 129 13.99 -10.13 -21.49
N GLN A 130 12.98 -10.94 -21.14
CA GLN A 130 12.10 -10.73 -19.98
C GLN A 130 12.86 -10.66 -18.65
N SER A 131 14.06 -11.26 -18.57
CA SER A 131 14.93 -11.12 -17.39
C SER A 131 15.47 -9.70 -17.19
N SER A 132 15.51 -8.89 -18.25
CA SER A 132 16.08 -7.53 -18.28
C SER A 132 15.01 -6.43 -18.37
N GLY A 133 13.73 -6.79 -18.50
CA GLY A 133 12.61 -5.86 -18.61
C GLY A 133 11.45 -6.40 -19.44
N PRO A 134 10.41 -5.58 -19.71
CA PRO A 134 9.27 -5.99 -20.54
C PRO A 134 9.73 -6.35 -21.95
N ALA A 135 9.28 -7.48 -22.47
CA ALA A 135 9.52 -7.91 -23.84
C ALA A 135 8.32 -8.69 -24.39
N TYR A 136 8.08 -8.53 -25.70
CA TYR A 136 6.92 -9.09 -26.40
C TYR A 136 7.25 -9.45 -27.86
N ILE A 137 6.38 -10.25 -28.49
CA ILE A 137 6.52 -10.69 -29.89
C ILE A 137 5.40 -10.08 -30.72
N THR A 138 5.73 -9.34 -31.78
CA THR A 138 4.76 -8.88 -32.78
C THR A 138 4.80 -9.76 -34.02
N GLN A 139 3.63 -10.13 -34.56
CA GLN A 139 3.53 -10.77 -35.87
C GLN A 139 3.62 -9.75 -37.00
N ILE A 140 4.42 -10.06 -38.02
CA ILE A 140 4.61 -9.23 -39.20
C ILE A 140 4.49 -10.12 -40.46
N PRO A 141 3.31 -10.15 -41.11
CA PRO A 141 3.12 -10.91 -42.35
C PRO A 141 3.76 -10.16 -43.52
N ARG A 142 4.81 -10.71 -44.11
CA ARG A 142 5.47 -10.14 -45.30
C ARG A 142 5.92 -11.23 -46.27
N ARG A 143 5.78 -10.96 -47.57
CA ARG A 143 6.18 -11.83 -48.68
C ARG A 143 5.55 -13.24 -48.60
N GLY A 144 4.30 -13.31 -48.12
CA GLY A 144 3.58 -14.57 -47.93
C GLY A 144 3.99 -15.41 -46.71
N THR A 145 4.91 -14.93 -45.87
CA THR A 145 5.36 -15.59 -44.64
C THR A 145 5.06 -14.73 -43.41
N THR A 146 4.76 -15.36 -42.27
CA THR A 146 4.59 -14.64 -40.99
C THR A 146 5.92 -14.59 -40.24
N PHE A 147 6.48 -13.40 -40.10
CA PHE A 147 7.64 -13.16 -39.25
C PHE A 147 7.21 -12.77 -37.83
N PHE A 148 8.09 -13.05 -36.87
CA PHE A 148 7.92 -12.79 -35.45
C PHE A 148 9.04 -11.87 -34.99
N ALA A 149 8.69 -10.62 -34.69
CA ALA A 149 9.63 -9.61 -34.22
C ALA A 149 9.61 -9.52 -32.68
N VAL A 150 10.75 -9.71 -32.04
CA VAL A 150 10.91 -9.59 -30.58
C VAL A 150 11.31 -8.16 -30.23
N TYR A 151 10.47 -7.48 -29.46
CA TYR A 151 10.74 -6.14 -28.93
C TYR A 151 11.00 -6.19 -27.43
N ALA A 152 11.92 -5.35 -26.95
CA ALA A 152 12.24 -5.23 -25.53
C ALA A 152 12.41 -3.78 -25.08
N GLY A 153 11.92 -3.51 -23.87
CA GLY A 153 12.02 -2.22 -23.19
C GLY A 153 11.04 -1.16 -23.70
N SER A 154 11.02 -0.05 -22.96
CA SER A 154 10.21 1.15 -23.20
C SER A 154 11.03 2.34 -22.68
N TYR A 155 11.52 3.16 -23.60
CA TYR A 155 12.52 4.18 -23.34
C TYR A 155 12.08 5.53 -23.89
N THR A 156 12.25 6.59 -23.10
CA THR A 156 11.89 7.95 -23.50
C THR A 156 12.87 8.56 -24.49
N THR A 157 14.09 8.02 -24.60
CA THR A 157 15.13 8.54 -25.51
C THR A 157 15.80 7.43 -26.31
N SER A 158 16.20 7.76 -27.54
CA SER A 158 17.01 6.90 -28.41
C SER A 158 18.30 6.45 -27.70
N LYS A 159 18.97 7.36 -26.98
CA LYS A 159 20.21 7.07 -26.24
C LYS A 159 20.03 5.99 -25.18
N SER A 160 18.99 6.08 -24.36
CA SER A 160 18.71 5.05 -23.35
C SER A 160 18.37 3.70 -23.97
N ALA A 161 17.66 3.69 -25.11
CA ALA A 161 17.38 2.47 -25.84
C ALA A 161 18.66 1.84 -26.43
N SER A 162 19.59 2.64 -26.97
CA SER A 162 20.88 2.14 -27.46
C SER A 162 21.71 1.50 -26.35
N GLN A 163 21.78 2.13 -25.17
CA GLN A 163 22.49 1.56 -24.01
C GLN A 163 21.89 0.23 -23.54
N ALA A 164 20.56 0.10 -23.59
CA ALA A 164 19.90 -1.15 -23.27
C ALA A 164 20.14 -2.22 -24.33
N MET A 165 20.10 -1.85 -25.62
CA MET A 165 20.41 -2.73 -26.74
C MET A 165 21.81 -3.33 -26.59
N ASP A 166 22.82 -2.52 -26.28
CA ASP A 166 24.19 -3.01 -26.10
C ASP A 166 24.31 -4.06 -25.00
N LYS A 167 23.55 -3.93 -23.91
CA LYS A 167 23.46 -4.94 -22.84
C LYS A 167 22.74 -6.21 -23.28
N MET A 168 21.81 -6.10 -24.22
CA MET A 168 20.98 -7.20 -24.72
C MET A 168 21.55 -7.89 -25.98
N ARG A 169 22.64 -7.39 -26.57
CA ARG A 169 23.27 -7.96 -27.77
C ARG A 169 23.56 -9.46 -27.64
N GLY A 170 23.93 -9.95 -26.45
CA GLY A 170 24.18 -11.37 -26.21
C GLY A 170 22.93 -12.26 -26.14
N LEU A 171 21.72 -11.70 -26.19
CA LEU A 171 20.46 -12.44 -26.10
C LEU A 171 19.92 -12.86 -27.47
N THR A 172 20.42 -12.27 -28.55
CA THR A 172 19.94 -12.50 -29.92
C THR A 172 20.48 -13.81 -30.51
N VAL A 173 20.01 -14.13 -31.71
CA VAL A 173 20.47 -15.29 -32.49
C VAL A 173 21.77 -14.92 -33.21
N LYS A 174 22.67 -15.90 -33.38
CA LYS A 174 23.94 -15.70 -34.06
C LYS A 174 23.72 -15.16 -35.48
N GLY A 175 24.27 -13.98 -35.76
CA GLY A 175 24.17 -13.31 -37.06
C GLY A 175 23.03 -12.30 -37.18
N TYR A 176 22.17 -12.16 -36.17
CA TYR A 176 21.19 -11.08 -36.11
C TYR A 176 21.71 -9.91 -35.27
N GLU A 177 21.77 -8.72 -35.89
CA GLU A 177 22.14 -7.48 -35.21
C GLU A 177 20.88 -6.78 -34.68
N PRO A 178 20.75 -6.59 -33.36
CA PRO A 178 19.62 -5.86 -32.80
C PRO A 178 19.67 -4.38 -33.20
N SER A 179 18.50 -3.74 -33.23
CA SER A 179 18.37 -2.33 -33.61
C SER A 179 17.48 -1.55 -32.65
N VAL A 180 17.74 -0.25 -32.54
CA VAL A 180 16.84 0.68 -31.87
C VAL A 180 15.79 1.13 -32.87
N VAL A 181 14.52 1.06 -32.46
CA VAL A 181 13.38 1.63 -33.17
C VAL A 181 12.71 2.69 -32.31
N GLY A 182 12.03 3.65 -32.95
CA GLY A 182 11.44 4.79 -32.28
C GLY A 182 10.07 5.18 -32.82
N PRO A 183 9.43 6.19 -32.21
CA PRO A 183 8.07 6.60 -32.51
C PRO A 183 7.95 7.53 -33.73
N HIS A 184 8.91 7.47 -34.65
CA HIS A 184 8.94 8.31 -35.84
C HIS A 184 8.54 7.50 -37.07
N TYR A 185 7.52 7.98 -37.78
CA TYR A 185 6.90 7.26 -38.89
C TYR A 185 6.68 8.16 -40.10
N VAL A 186 6.53 7.51 -41.24
CA VAL A 186 6.07 8.11 -42.48
C VAL A 186 4.60 7.76 -42.69
N GLN A 187 3.74 8.75 -42.88
CA GLN A 187 2.32 8.52 -43.17
C GLN A 187 2.14 8.19 -44.65
N ALA A 188 1.86 6.92 -44.91
CA ALA A 188 1.57 6.35 -46.23
C ALA A 188 0.10 6.54 -46.66
N GLY A 189 -0.53 7.66 -46.30
CA GLY A 189 -1.92 7.99 -46.66
C GLY A 189 -2.98 7.71 -45.58
N THR A 190 -4.20 8.15 -45.89
CA THR A 190 -5.43 7.95 -45.08
C THR A 190 -6.52 7.32 -45.94
N TYR A 191 -7.29 6.41 -45.37
CA TYR A 191 -8.14 5.49 -46.12
C TYR A 191 -9.57 5.46 -45.58
N GLY A 192 -10.52 5.09 -46.42
CA GLY A 192 -11.94 5.05 -46.07
C GLY A 192 -12.33 3.83 -45.22
N SER A 193 -11.49 2.79 -45.21
CA SER A 193 -11.74 1.54 -44.48
C SER A 193 -10.44 0.90 -43.96
N GLN A 194 -10.58 0.00 -42.98
CA GLN A 194 -9.46 -0.80 -42.49
C GLN A 194 -8.92 -1.77 -43.55
N ASP A 195 -9.77 -2.31 -44.43
CA ASP A 195 -9.35 -3.27 -45.45
C ASP A 195 -8.50 -2.61 -46.54
N GLU A 196 -8.88 -1.40 -46.96
CA GLU A 196 -8.07 -0.57 -47.86
C GLU A 196 -6.69 -0.27 -47.25
N ALA A 197 -6.66 0.11 -45.97
CA ALA A 197 -5.41 0.35 -45.24
C ALA A 197 -4.56 -0.92 -45.10
N LYS A 198 -5.17 -2.09 -44.86
CA LYS A 198 -4.45 -3.38 -44.78
C LYS A 198 -3.80 -3.76 -46.11
N ASN A 199 -4.42 -3.45 -47.25
CA ASN A 199 -3.81 -3.69 -48.57
C ASN A 199 -2.54 -2.84 -48.77
N VAL A 200 -2.59 -1.57 -48.37
CA VAL A 200 -1.42 -0.68 -48.44
C VAL A 200 -0.35 -1.11 -47.42
N GLN A 201 -0.76 -1.48 -46.21
CA GLN A 201 0.13 -2.06 -45.21
C GLN A 201 0.88 -3.27 -45.79
N GLN A 202 0.16 -4.22 -46.40
CA GLN A 202 0.76 -5.42 -46.98
C GLN A 202 1.74 -5.09 -48.11
N SER A 203 1.41 -4.14 -48.99
CA SER A 203 2.29 -3.68 -50.07
C SER A 203 3.64 -3.14 -49.56
N LEU A 204 3.63 -2.46 -48.41
CA LEU A 204 4.84 -1.95 -47.76
C LEU A 204 5.59 -3.04 -47.00
N LEU A 205 4.87 -3.92 -46.29
CA LEU A 205 5.46 -5.08 -45.62
C LEU A 205 6.21 -5.98 -46.61
N ASP A 206 5.63 -6.24 -47.79
CA ASP A 206 6.23 -7.02 -48.87
C ASP A 206 7.45 -6.33 -49.51
N ALA A 207 7.62 -5.02 -49.26
CA ALA A 207 8.79 -4.24 -49.62
C ALA A 207 9.85 -4.21 -48.51
N ASP A 208 9.75 -5.12 -47.54
CA ASP A 208 10.61 -5.21 -46.35
C ASP A 208 10.57 -3.96 -45.45
N LEU A 209 9.46 -3.22 -45.48
CA LEU A 209 9.24 -2.04 -44.65
C LEU A 209 8.19 -2.33 -43.57
N ASP A 210 8.55 -2.21 -42.29
CA ASP A 210 7.57 -2.30 -41.19
C ASP A 210 6.43 -1.30 -41.45
N ALA A 211 5.18 -1.76 -41.44
CA ALA A 211 4.03 -0.91 -41.70
C ALA A 211 2.85 -1.31 -40.83
N TYR A 212 2.07 -0.32 -40.42
CA TYR A 212 1.02 -0.47 -39.43
C TYR A 212 -0.24 0.25 -39.88
N VAL A 213 -1.39 -0.40 -39.70
CA VAL A 213 -2.67 0.29 -39.69
C VAL A 213 -2.77 1.12 -38.42
N VAL A 214 -3.26 2.34 -38.54
CA VAL A 214 -3.31 3.30 -37.44
C VAL A 214 -4.70 3.92 -37.36
N THR A 215 -5.23 3.98 -36.15
CA THR A 215 -6.41 4.78 -35.83
C THR A 215 -5.94 6.19 -35.45
N LEU A 216 -6.20 7.17 -36.30
CA LEU A 216 -5.86 8.57 -36.08
C LEU A 216 -7.02 9.29 -35.39
N ALA A 217 -6.73 9.95 -34.27
CA ALA A 217 -7.64 10.91 -33.67
C ALA A 217 -7.41 12.27 -34.34
N THR A 218 -8.44 12.83 -34.98
CA THR A 218 -8.42 14.17 -35.57
C THR A 218 -9.53 15.03 -34.98
N ASP A 219 -9.44 16.34 -35.15
CA ASP A 219 -10.50 17.26 -34.73
C ASP A 219 -11.85 16.94 -35.39
N SER A 220 -11.81 16.45 -36.65
CA SER A 220 -12.96 16.06 -37.46
C SER A 220 -13.50 14.65 -37.19
N GLY A 221 -12.84 13.88 -36.31
CA GLY A 221 -13.21 12.50 -35.98
C GLY A 221 -12.06 11.51 -36.13
N VAL A 222 -12.38 10.23 -36.04
CA VAL A 222 -11.41 9.14 -36.23
C VAL A 222 -11.20 8.83 -37.72
N ARG A 223 -9.95 8.66 -38.14
CA ARG A 223 -9.59 8.20 -39.50
C ARG A 223 -8.67 6.99 -39.45
N THR A 224 -8.74 6.17 -40.50
CA THR A 224 -7.78 5.08 -40.71
C THR A 224 -6.62 5.58 -41.56
N ALA A 225 -5.40 5.28 -41.13
CA ALA A 225 -4.17 5.60 -41.87
C ALA A 225 -3.22 4.40 -41.90
N VAL A 226 -2.20 4.51 -42.75
CA VAL A 226 -1.05 3.59 -42.74
C VAL A 226 0.19 4.35 -42.38
N TRP A 227 0.91 3.90 -41.37
CA TRP A 227 2.20 4.44 -40.97
C TRP A 227 3.30 3.42 -41.25
N ALA A 228 4.38 3.89 -41.85
CA ALA A 228 5.52 3.08 -42.26
C ALA A 228 6.78 3.42 -41.46
N GLY A 229 7.58 2.39 -41.17
CA GLY A 229 8.79 2.43 -40.37
C GLY A 229 8.55 2.41 -38.87
N GLN A 230 9.63 2.61 -38.12
CA GLN A 230 9.71 2.93 -36.69
C GLN A 230 11.08 3.60 -36.45
N ALA A 231 11.31 4.74 -37.09
CA ALA A 231 12.63 5.35 -37.11
C ALA A 231 13.07 5.80 -35.72
N ALA A 232 14.33 5.55 -35.38
CA ALA A 232 14.97 6.07 -34.18
C ALA A 232 15.70 7.41 -34.42
N SER A 233 15.87 7.82 -35.69
CA SER A 233 16.50 9.07 -36.10
C SER A 233 15.94 9.63 -37.41
N ASP A 234 16.15 10.92 -37.66
CA ASP A 234 15.70 11.61 -38.88
C ASP A 234 16.32 11.01 -40.16
N ALA A 235 17.56 10.50 -40.06
CA ALA A 235 18.24 9.83 -41.17
C ALA A 235 17.53 8.52 -41.55
N GLN A 236 17.12 7.73 -40.55
CA GLN A 236 16.32 6.52 -40.80
C GLN A 236 14.95 6.88 -41.37
N LEU A 237 14.33 7.94 -40.87
CA LEU A 237 13.04 8.42 -41.35
C LEU A 237 13.10 8.82 -42.83
N SER A 238 14.14 9.55 -43.24
CA SER A 238 14.38 9.95 -44.63
C SER A 238 14.52 8.75 -45.57
N GLY A 239 15.20 7.70 -45.11
CA GLY A 239 15.31 6.43 -45.83
C GLY A 239 13.95 5.77 -46.06
N ILE A 240 13.12 5.71 -45.00
CA ILE A 240 11.75 5.18 -45.07
C ILE A 240 10.90 6.00 -46.05
N GLN A 241 11.00 7.33 -46.04
CA GLN A 241 10.26 8.20 -46.97
C GLN A 241 10.57 7.87 -48.43
N THR A 242 11.83 7.60 -48.74
CA THR A 242 12.26 7.23 -50.11
C THR A 242 11.60 5.92 -50.55
N VAL A 243 11.56 4.91 -49.69
CA VAL A 243 10.92 3.62 -49.99
C VAL A 243 9.41 3.77 -50.16
N VAL A 244 8.74 4.50 -49.27
CA VAL A 244 7.29 4.75 -49.35
C VAL A 244 6.93 5.49 -50.65
N ALA A 245 7.68 6.53 -50.99
CA ALA A 245 7.49 7.27 -52.24
C ALA A 245 7.70 6.40 -53.49
N SER A 246 8.69 5.49 -53.46
CA SER A 246 8.95 4.55 -54.57
C SER A 246 7.78 3.59 -54.85
N LYS A 247 6.90 3.38 -53.86
CA LYS A 247 5.68 2.58 -53.99
C LYS A 247 4.46 3.39 -54.43
N GLY A 248 4.62 4.70 -54.67
CA GLY A 248 3.56 5.58 -55.14
C GLY A 248 2.64 6.09 -54.04
N TYR A 249 3.01 5.93 -52.76
CA TYR A 249 2.22 6.42 -51.63
C TYR A 249 2.71 7.79 -51.14
N ALA A 250 1.85 8.51 -50.41
CA ALA A 250 2.27 9.72 -49.70
C ALA A 250 3.42 9.40 -48.73
N ALA A 251 4.44 10.26 -48.66
CA ALA A 251 5.65 9.98 -47.88
C ALA A 251 5.99 11.12 -46.89
N GLY A 252 4.97 11.74 -46.31
CA GLY A 252 5.15 12.79 -45.30
C GLY A 252 5.49 12.23 -43.92
N ALA A 253 6.29 12.94 -43.14
CA ALA A 253 6.45 12.63 -41.71
C ALA A 253 5.11 12.77 -40.99
N VAL A 254 4.84 11.90 -40.02
CA VAL A 254 3.61 11.93 -39.24
C VAL A 254 3.48 13.23 -38.44
N GLN A 255 2.31 13.85 -38.54
CA GLN A 255 1.88 15.00 -37.72
C GLN A 255 0.50 14.71 -37.13
N ALA A 256 0.44 13.87 -36.09
CA ALA A 256 -0.81 13.48 -35.43
C ALA A 256 -0.87 14.03 -34.00
N GLN A 257 -2.02 14.58 -33.60
CA GLN A 257 -2.26 14.95 -32.20
C GLN A 257 -2.44 13.71 -31.32
N GLY A 258 -3.00 12.63 -31.87
CA GLY A 258 -3.05 11.34 -31.21
C GLY A 258 -3.34 10.20 -32.16
N ALA A 259 -2.75 9.05 -31.87
CA ALA A 259 -2.91 7.84 -32.68
C ALA A 259 -2.82 6.57 -31.83
N ALA A 260 -3.49 5.51 -32.29
CA ALA A 260 -3.31 4.15 -31.80
C ALA A 260 -2.75 3.31 -32.96
N VAL A 261 -1.50 2.87 -32.83
CA VAL A 261 -0.80 2.06 -33.82
C VAL A 261 -1.13 0.59 -33.59
N HIS A 262 -1.73 -0.08 -34.57
CA HIS A 262 -2.25 -1.44 -34.42
C HIS A 262 -1.16 -2.47 -34.71
N SER A 263 -1.12 -3.51 -33.88
CA SER A 263 -0.27 -4.69 -34.08
C SER A 263 -0.92 -5.92 -33.46
N MET A 264 -0.42 -7.11 -33.81
CA MET A 264 -0.85 -8.37 -33.21
C MET A 264 0.30 -8.97 -32.42
N GLU A 265 0.12 -9.07 -31.11
CA GLU A 265 1.11 -9.67 -30.21
C GLU A 265 0.88 -11.18 -30.08
N SER A 266 1.94 -11.97 -30.20
CA SER A 266 1.92 -13.41 -29.93
C SER A 266 2.27 -13.68 -28.47
N THR A 267 1.33 -14.25 -27.73
CA THR A 267 1.51 -14.67 -26.32
C THR A 267 1.85 -16.16 -26.19
N GLY A 268 2.38 -16.76 -27.25
CA GLY A 268 2.70 -18.18 -27.33
C GLY A 268 1.70 -18.96 -28.18
N ASN A 269 0.48 -19.17 -27.65
CA ASN A 269 -0.58 -19.94 -28.32
C ASN A 269 -1.76 -19.09 -28.81
N ALA A 270 -1.77 -17.80 -28.48
CA ALA A 270 -2.87 -16.89 -28.80
C ALA A 270 -2.34 -15.56 -29.30
N LEU A 271 -3.12 -14.93 -30.18
CA LEU A 271 -2.89 -13.58 -30.64
C LEU A 271 -3.73 -12.61 -29.81
N SER A 272 -3.14 -11.45 -29.52
CA SER A 272 -3.82 -10.37 -28.82
C SER A 272 -3.59 -9.06 -29.59
N PRO A 273 -4.66 -8.30 -29.88
CA PRO A 273 -4.51 -6.94 -30.40
C PRO A 273 -3.65 -6.11 -29.44
N HIS A 274 -2.66 -5.42 -29.98
CA HIS A 274 -1.79 -4.51 -29.24
C HIS A 274 -1.80 -3.14 -29.90
N TYR A 275 -2.28 -2.14 -29.15
CA TYR A 275 -2.35 -0.74 -29.54
C TYR A 275 -1.24 0.05 -28.87
N ARG A 276 -0.33 0.62 -29.67
CA ARG A 276 0.68 1.55 -29.15
C ARG A 276 0.13 2.96 -29.24
N VAL A 277 -0.01 3.64 -28.09
CA VAL A 277 -0.60 4.97 -28.01
C VAL A 277 0.46 6.05 -28.27
N TYR A 278 0.12 6.99 -29.14
CA TYR A 278 0.97 8.09 -29.59
C TYR A 278 0.23 9.42 -29.39
N GLY A 279 0.99 10.47 -29.05
CA GLY A 279 0.45 11.82 -28.89
C GLY A 279 -0.30 12.04 -27.57
N SER A 280 -1.14 13.08 -27.54
CA SER A 280 -1.84 13.55 -26.35
C SER A 280 -3.31 13.15 -26.28
N ALA A 281 -3.82 12.41 -27.28
CA ALA A 281 -5.18 11.90 -27.24
C ALA A 281 -5.38 10.89 -26.11
N LYS A 282 -6.60 10.88 -25.58
CA LYS A 282 -7.08 9.88 -24.62
C LYS A 282 -7.82 8.79 -25.36
N TRP A 283 -7.58 7.55 -24.95
CA TRP A 283 -8.19 6.38 -25.54
C TRP A 283 -9.09 5.69 -24.51
N ILE A 284 -10.40 5.85 -24.66
CA ILE A 284 -11.38 5.28 -23.75
C ILE A 284 -11.74 3.88 -24.22
N VAL A 285 -11.32 2.89 -23.44
CA VAL A 285 -11.63 1.48 -23.65
C VAL A 285 -12.90 1.16 -22.87
N LYS A 286 -13.95 0.77 -23.58
CA LYS A 286 -15.26 0.44 -23.01
C LYS A 286 -15.78 -0.89 -23.55
N PRO A 287 -16.46 -1.72 -22.74
CA PRO A 287 -17.14 -2.90 -23.26
C PRO A 287 -18.41 -2.48 -24.02
N LYS A 288 -18.75 -3.21 -25.09
CA LYS A 288 -19.97 -2.95 -25.89
C LYS A 288 -21.27 -3.17 -25.12
N THR A 289 -21.21 -4.00 -24.09
CA THR A 289 -22.31 -4.23 -23.15
C THR A 289 -21.82 -3.89 -21.76
N THR A 290 -22.70 -3.55 -20.83
CA THR A 290 -22.33 -3.23 -19.45
C THR A 290 -21.74 -4.47 -18.74
N THR A 291 -20.43 -4.61 -18.80
CA THR A 291 -19.62 -5.66 -18.15
C THR A 291 -18.40 -5.02 -17.50
N THR A 292 -17.57 -5.83 -16.85
CA THR A 292 -16.35 -5.37 -16.20
C THR A 292 -15.15 -5.46 -17.13
N ILE A 293 -14.12 -4.65 -16.87
CA ILE A 293 -12.80 -4.75 -17.51
C ILE A 293 -11.78 -5.24 -16.49
N LYS A 294 -11.13 -6.36 -16.82
CA LYS A 294 -10.01 -6.94 -16.07
C LYS A 294 -8.71 -6.25 -16.44
N VAL A 295 -7.89 -5.91 -15.44
CA VAL A 295 -6.56 -5.31 -15.61
C VAL A 295 -5.51 -6.29 -15.09
N SER A 296 -4.76 -6.93 -15.99
CA SER A 296 -3.83 -8.00 -15.62
C SER A 296 -2.72 -7.52 -14.69
N GLU A 297 -2.16 -6.35 -14.98
CA GLU A 297 -1.04 -5.75 -14.25
C GLU A 297 -1.46 -5.24 -12.86
N ARG A 298 -2.77 -5.12 -12.59
CA ARG A 298 -3.32 -4.74 -11.28
C ARG A 298 -3.88 -5.94 -10.54
N SER A 299 -3.05 -6.97 -10.37
CA SER A 299 -3.39 -8.25 -9.73
C SER A 299 -4.53 -9.01 -10.43
N GLY A 300 -4.80 -8.72 -11.70
CA GLY A 300 -5.91 -9.32 -12.43
C GLY A 300 -7.30 -8.91 -11.93
N ARG A 301 -7.42 -7.77 -11.23
CA ARG A 301 -8.70 -7.27 -10.73
C ARG A 301 -9.61 -6.81 -11.87
N ALA A 302 -10.91 -6.97 -11.68
CA ALA A 302 -11.94 -6.48 -12.59
C ALA A 302 -12.62 -5.21 -12.05
N TYR A 303 -12.89 -4.26 -12.93
CA TYR A 303 -13.47 -2.95 -12.57
C TYR A 303 -14.70 -2.66 -13.42
N ARG A 304 -15.63 -1.88 -12.86
CA ARG A 304 -16.76 -1.29 -13.60
C ARG A 304 -16.33 -0.04 -14.35
N GLY A 305 -17.25 0.50 -15.16
CA GLY A 305 -17.01 1.70 -15.94
C GLY A 305 -16.10 1.47 -17.13
N VAL A 306 -15.34 2.50 -17.49
CA VAL A 306 -14.45 2.53 -18.65
C VAL A 306 -13.01 2.76 -18.23
N MET A 307 -12.07 2.47 -19.14
CA MET A 307 -10.64 2.65 -18.91
C MET A 307 -10.09 3.70 -19.88
N GLU A 308 -9.64 4.83 -19.37
CA GLU A 308 -8.83 5.79 -20.12
C GLU A 308 -7.37 5.31 -20.15
N VAL A 309 -6.86 5.09 -21.36
CA VAL A 309 -5.45 4.87 -21.65
C VAL A 309 -4.88 6.13 -22.30
N SER A 310 -3.82 6.69 -21.72
CA SER A 310 -3.20 7.93 -22.21
C SER A 310 -1.71 7.98 -21.89
N LEU A 311 -1.03 8.98 -22.44
CA LEU A 311 0.33 9.33 -22.05
C LEU A 311 0.30 10.50 -21.06
N TYR A 312 0.95 10.32 -19.92
CA TYR A 312 1.12 11.35 -18.90
C TYR A 312 2.59 11.41 -18.48
N LYS A 313 3.21 12.60 -18.63
CA LYS A 313 4.66 12.80 -18.44
C LYS A 313 5.48 11.76 -19.22
N ASP A 314 5.13 11.57 -20.49
CA ASP A 314 5.74 10.63 -21.44
C ASP A 314 5.73 9.16 -21.00
N LYS A 315 4.81 8.80 -20.09
CA LYS A 315 4.62 7.44 -19.60
C LYS A 315 3.16 7.02 -19.75
N LEU A 316 2.97 5.72 -19.97
CA LEU A 316 1.64 5.14 -20.04
C LEU A 316 0.90 5.34 -18.72
N ALA A 317 -0.33 5.81 -18.80
CA ALA A 317 -1.25 5.97 -17.69
C ALA A 317 -2.54 5.20 -17.95
N LEU A 318 -3.11 4.69 -16.86
CA LEU A 318 -4.42 4.05 -16.81
C LEU A 318 -5.27 4.73 -15.76
N VAL A 319 -6.41 5.29 -16.19
CA VAL A 319 -7.41 5.89 -15.32
C VAL A 319 -8.73 5.16 -15.52
N ASN A 320 -9.32 4.66 -14.44
CA ASN A 320 -10.66 4.09 -14.47
C ASN A 320 -11.68 5.21 -14.23
N GLU A 321 -12.64 5.37 -15.14
CA GLU A 321 -13.76 6.29 -15.00
C GLU A 321 -15.04 5.51 -14.78
N VAL A 322 -15.70 5.74 -13.65
CA VAL A 322 -16.79 4.90 -13.14
C VAL A 322 -17.82 5.78 -12.42
N PRO A 323 -19.12 5.43 -12.45
CA PRO A 323 -20.12 6.12 -11.64
C PRO A 323 -19.73 6.13 -10.16
N LEU A 324 -19.90 7.28 -9.49
CA LEU A 324 -19.46 7.47 -8.10
C LEU A 324 -20.07 6.42 -7.16
N GLU A 325 -21.36 6.12 -7.31
CA GLU A 325 -22.03 5.12 -6.47
C GLU A 325 -21.44 3.71 -6.69
N GLU A 326 -21.10 3.33 -7.93
CA GLU A 326 -20.47 2.03 -8.19
C GLU A 326 -19.05 1.93 -7.62
N TYR A 327 -18.29 3.03 -7.68
CA TYR A 327 -16.99 3.15 -7.03
C TYR A 327 -17.08 2.91 -5.51
N LEU A 328 -18.09 3.50 -4.87
CA LEU A 328 -18.28 3.39 -3.42
C LEU A 328 -18.57 1.98 -2.97
N ILE A 329 -19.22 1.14 -3.78
CA ILE A 329 -19.46 -0.27 -3.42
C ILE A 329 -18.12 -1.00 -3.25
N SER A 330 -17.17 -0.77 -4.17
CA SER A 330 -15.82 -1.35 -4.10
C SER A 330 -15.02 -0.77 -2.94
N VAL A 331 -15.07 0.55 -2.74
CA VAL A 331 -14.35 1.21 -1.65
C VAL A 331 -14.84 0.72 -0.29
N VAL A 332 -16.15 0.78 -0.02
CA VAL A 332 -16.69 0.36 1.28
C VAL A 332 -16.37 -1.11 1.56
N GLY A 333 -16.42 -1.98 0.55
CA GLY A 333 -16.02 -3.39 0.71
C GLY A 333 -14.51 -3.64 0.76
N GLY A 334 -13.69 -2.69 0.34
CA GLY A 334 -12.26 -2.67 0.56
C GLY A 334 -11.88 -2.19 1.96
N GLU A 335 -12.69 -1.30 2.56
CA GLU A 335 -12.44 -0.64 3.83
C GLU A 335 -13.00 -1.41 5.04
N VAL A 336 -14.21 -1.97 4.95
CA VAL A 336 -14.90 -2.62 6.08
C VAL A 336 -15.52 -3.96 5.69
N TYR A 337 -15.79 -4.81 6.68
CA TYR A 337 -16.41 -6.12 6.44
C TYR A 337 -17.89 -5.96 6.11
N SER A 338 -18.37 -6.69 5.09
CA SER A 338 -19.77 -6.64 4.67
C SER A 338 -20.77 -7.16 5.71
N SER A 339 -20.31 -7.92 6.70
CA SER A 339 -21.11 -8.46 7.80
C SER A 339 -21.35 -7.47 8.94
N TRP A 340 -20.77 -6.27 8.88
CA TRP A 340 -20.97 -5.24 9.89
C TRP A 340 -22.42 -4.71 9.89
N PRO A 341 -22.88 -4.11 11.00
CA PRO A 341 -24.19 -3.50 11.07
C PRO A 341 -24.44 -2.51 9.92
N MET A 342 -25.66 -2.50 9.39
CA MET A 342 -26.03 -1.67 8.23
C MET A 342 -25.71 -0.18 8.45
N ASP A 343 -25.95 0.34 9.65
CA ASP A 343 -25.65 1.74 9.98
C ASP A 343 -24.15 2.07 9.96
N ALA A 344 -23.28 1.12 10.31
CA ALA A 344 -21.83 1.29 10.16
C ALA A 344 -21.43 1.32 8.67
N LEU A 345 -22.02 0.45 7.84
CA LEU A 345 -21.79 0.45 6.39
C LEU A 345 -22.27 1.76 5.74
N LYS A 346 -23.43 2.27 6.15
CA LYS A 346 -23.98 3.56 5.70
C LYS A 346 -23.11 4.74 6.10
N ALA A 347 -22.65 4.79 7.35
CA ALA A 347 -21.74 5.82 7.82
C ALA A 347 -20.44 5.81 7.00
N GLN A 348 -19.87 4.63 6.76
CA GLN A 348 -18.69 4.47 5.89
C GLN A 348 -18.97 4.93 4.46
N ALA A 349 -20.13 4.63 3.88
CA ALA A 349 -20.49 5.06 2.52
C ALA A 349 -20.55 6.58 2.39
N VAL A 350 -21.21 7.28 3.33
CA VAL A 350 -21.29 8.75 3.32
C VAL A 350 -19.92 9.40 3.52
N ALA A 351 -19.12 8.91 4.48
CA ALA A 351 -17.78 9.42 4.71
C ALA A 351 -16.90 9.21 3.46
N ALA A 352 -16.94 8.03 2.86
CA ALA A 352 -16.20 7.72 1.65
C ALA A 352 -16.63 8.58 0.45
N ARG A 353 -17.93 8.79 0.25
CA ARG A 353 -18.49 9.68 -0.78
C ARG A 353 -18.02 11.11 -0.62
N THR A 354 -18.12 11.63 0.60
CA THR A 354 -17.71 13.00 0.92
C THR A 354 -16.21 13.18 0.68
N PHE A 355 -15.38 12.25 1.14
CA PHE A 355 -13.94 12.29 0.91
C PHE A 355 -13.59 12.27 -0.58
N ALA A 356 -14.21 11.37 -1.35
CA ALA A 356 -13.96 11.23 -2.78
C ALA A 356 -14.30 12.51 -3.56
N LEU A 357 -15.45 13.13 -3.25
CA LEU A 357 -15.86 14.40 -3.84
C LEU A 357 -14.99 15.58 -3.39
N TYR A 358 -14.51 15.57 -2.15
CA TYR A 358 -13.63 16.62 -1.62
C TYR A 358 -12.30 16.70 -2.39
N GLN A 359 -11.76 15.58 -2.90
CA GLN A 359 -10.46 15.58 -3.58
C GLN A 359 -10.43 16.41 -4.88
N GLY A 360 -11.57 16.66 -5.54
CA GLY A 360 -11.61 17.39 -6.81
C GLY A 360 -10.65 16.79 -7.84
N ASN A 361 -9.85 17.62 -8.54
CA ASN A 361 -8.84 17.15 -9.51
C ASN A 361 -7.40 17.12 -8.94
N LYS A 362 -7.26 16.73 -7.66
CA LYS A 362 -5.97 16.74 -6.94
C LYS A 362 -4.83 16.00 -7.66
N PHE A 363 -5.13 14.96 -8.43
CA PHE A 363 -4.12 14.15 -9.12
C PHE A 363 -3.97 14.48 -10.60
N GLU A 364 -4.35 15.70 -11.02
CA GLU A 364 -4.26 16.24 -12.38
C GLU A 364 -5.11 15.47 -13.42
N ILE A 365 -4.84 14.19 -13.62
CA ILE A 365 -5.53 13.29 -14.55
C ILE A 365 -6.68 12.49 -13.90
N ALA A 366 -6.78 12.51 -12.56
CA ALA A 366 -7.73 11.75 -11.77
C ALA A 366 -8.16 12.50 -10.48
N ASN A 367 -9.28 12.08 -9.91
CA ASN A 367 -9.79 12.59 -8.64
C ASN A 367 -9.13 11.90 -7.44
N VAL A 368 -8.90 10.59 -7.56
CA VAL A 368 -8.34 9.74 -6.51
C VAL A 368 -7.37 8.72 -7.11
N VAL A 369 -6.58 8.07 -6.24
CA VAL A 369 -5.76 6.90 -6.58
C VAL A 369 -6.27 5.65 -5.85
N ASP A 370 -5.93 4.45 -6.32
CA ASP A 370 -6.36 3.18 -5.71
C ASP A 370 -5.41 2.67 -4.60
N THR A 371 -4.61 3.58 -4.02
CA THR A 371 -3.71 3.29 -2.90
C THR A 371 -4.23 3.93 -1.61
N THR A 372 -3.55 3.67 -0.49
CA THR A 372 -3.86 4.28 0.82
C THR A 372 -3.70 5.80 0.85
N LEU A 373 -3.20 6.43 -0.22
CA LEU A 373 -3.21 7.88 -0.38
C LEU A 373 -4.62 8.44 -0.61
N SER A 374 -5.56 7.61 -1.09
CA SER A 374 -6.97 7.98 -1.18
C SER A 374 -7.83 6.95 -0.45
N GLN A 375 -8.25 5.88 -1.12
CA GLN A 375 -9.19 4.90 -0.57
C GLN A 375 -8.93 3.51 -1.17
N ALA A 376 -9.34 2.45 -0.46
CA ALA A 376 -9.16 1.07 -0.89
C ALA A 376 -10.07 0.68 -2.08
N TYR A 377 -9.75 1.17 -3.29
CA TYR A 377 -10.45 0.80 -4.51
C TYR A 377 -9.89 -0.50 -5.12
N LEU A 378 -10.58 -1.61 -4.91
CA LEU A 378 -10.04 -2.95 -5.16
C LEU A 378 -10.79 -3.75 -6.23
N GLY A 379 -11.64 -3.08 -7.01
CA GLY A 379 -12.43 -3.71 -8.06
C GLY A 379 -13.69 -4.40 -7.55
N VAL A 380 -14.35 -5.13 -8.43
CA VAL A 380 -15.65 -5.77 -8.18
C VAL A 380 -15.56 -6.94 -7.21
N GLU A 381 -14.36 -7.48 -6.98
CA GLU A 381 -14.11 -8.59 -6.06
C GLU A 381 -14.37 -8.21 -4.58
N LYS A 382 -14.49 -6.92 -4.28
CA LYS A 382 -14.86 -6.41 -2.95
C LYS A 382 -16.31 -6.00 -2.84
N GLU A 383 -17.10 -6.09 -3.91
CA GLU A 383 -18.52 -5.75 -3.85
C GLU A 383 -19.31 -6.81 -3.07
N HIS A 384 -20.29 -6.35 -2.27
CA HIS A 384 -21.20 -7.22 -1.54
C HIS A 384 -22.62 -6.65 -1.59
N PRO A 385 -23.68 -7.48 -1.64
CA PRO A 385 -25.07 -6.99 -1.66
C PRO A 385 -25.43 -6.04 -0.51
N ASP A 386 -25.00 -6.34 0.72
CA ASP A 386 -25.26 -5.46 1.87
C ASP A 386 -24.56 -4.10 1.77
N ILE A 387 -23.35 -4.09 1.20
CA ILE A 387 -22.60 -2.85 0.97
C ILE A 387 -23.28 -2.05 -0.14
N LYS A 388 -23.67 -2.71 -1.23
CA LYS A 388 -24.43 -2.09 -2.31
C LYS A 388 -25.70 -1.45 -1.76
N ARG A 389 -26.45 -2.16 -0.91
CA ARG A 389 -27.64 -1.63 -0.23
C ARG A 389 -27.31 -0.40 0.62
N ALA A 390 -26.24 -0.43 1.42
CA ALA A 390 -25.83 0.72 2.22
C ALA A 390 -25.49 1.96 1.38
N VAL A 391 -24.80 1.76 0.25
CA VAL A 391 -24.46 2.82 -0.71
C VAL A 391 -25.72 3.38 -1.36
N GLU A 392 -26.62 2.52 -1.84
CA GLU A 392 -27.90 2.92 -2.47
C GLU A 392 -28.84 3.66 -1.51
N GLU A 393 -28.97 3.18 -0.26
CA GLU A 393 -29.82 3.81 0.76
C GLU A 393 -29.27 5.18 1.22
N THR A 394 -27.98 5.45 1.00
CA THR A 394 -27.33 6.74 1.30
C THR A 394 -26.94 7.52 0.04
N ALA A 395 -27.49 7.15 -1.13
CA ALA A 395 -27.12 7.76 -2.41
C ALA A 395 -27.30 9.29 -2.37
N GLY A 396 -26.26 10.01 -2.79
CA GLY A 396 -26.21 11.47 -2.78
C GLY A 396 -25.99 12.11 -1.40
N GLU A 397 -25.96 11.36 -0.29
CA GLU A 397 -25.72 11.94 1.03
C GLU A 397 -24.22 12.22 1.26
N VAL A 398 -23.91 13.45 1.68
CA VAL A 398 -22.56 13.98 1.92
C VAL A 398 -22.51 14.85 3.19
N LEU A 399 -21.32 14.98 3.77
CA LEU A 399 -21.07 15.83 4.94
C LEU A 399 -20.55 17.21 4.53
N MET A 400 -21.18 18.24 5.07
CA MET A 400 -20.86 19.63 4.73
C MET A 400 -20.70 20.50 5.98
N GLN A 401 -19.86 21.52 5.87
CA GLN A 401 -19.76 22.59 6.85
C GLN A 401 -19.76 23.92 6.10
N ASN A 402 -20.60 24.87 6.52
CA ASN A 402 -20.72 26.20 5.90
C ASN A 402 -20.93 26.13 4.37
N GLY A 403 -21.77 25.21 3.91
CA GLY A 403 -22.07 25.02 2.49
C GLY A 403 -20.93 24.42 1.65
N LYS A 404 -19.85 23.92 2.25
CA LYS A 404 -18.72 23.26 1.58
C LYS A 404 -18.56 21.82 2.08
N LEU A 405 -18.10 20.92 1.20
CA LEU A 405 -17.74 19.55 1.60
C LEU A 405 -16.61 19.60 2.64
N ILE A 406 -16.70 18.73 3.65
CA ILE A 406 -15.58 18.51 4.57
C ILE A 406 -14.63 17.47 3.98
N GLU A 407 -13.37 17.46 4.42
CA GLU A 407 -12.49 16.32 4.16
C GLU A 407 -12.85 15.21 5.15
N ALA A 408 -13.77 14.32 4.77
CA ALA A 408 -14.30 13.27 5.65
C ALA A 408 -13.29 12.13 5.88
N ILE A 409 -12.18 12.44 6.56
CA ILE A 409 -11.11 11.50 6.89
C ILE A 409 -11.64 10.42 7.83
N PHE A 410 -11.20 9.18 7.63
CA PHE A 410 -11.51 8.03 8.49
C PHE A 410 -10.27 7.15 8.65
N ASN A 411 -10.26 6.30 9.68
CA ASN A 411 -9.17 5.38 9.99
C ASN A 411 -9.70 4.03 10.48
N SER A 412 -8.85 3.01 10.50
CA SER A 412 -9.28 1.66 10.90
C SER A 412 -9.70 1.60 12.36
N ASN A 413 -8.81 2.00 13.28
CA ASN A 413 -9.06 1.90 14.71
C ASN A 413 -8.35 3.05 15.44
N ALA A 414 -9.12 3.87 16.17
CA ALA A 414 -8.56 5.02 16.88
C ALA A 414 -7.86 4.66 18.21
N GLY A 415 -7.93 3.40 18.65
CA GLY A 415 -7.32 2.93 19.89
C GLY A 415 -8.04 3.41 21.15
N GLY A 416 -9.32 3.76 21.04
CA GLY A 416 -10.18 4.19 22.15
C GLY A 416 -10.53 5.68 22.14
N LYS A 417 -9.75 6.53 21.46
CA LYS A 417 -10.01 7.97 21.28
C LYS A 417 -9.49 8.47 19.94
N THR A 418 -10.28 9.29 19.24
CA THR A 418 -9.85 9.95 17.99
C THR A 418 -8.70 10.93 18.23
N ALA A 419 -7.88 11.17 17.22
CA ALA A 419 -6.76 12.09 17.29
C ALA A 419 -7.18 13.53 17.03
N ASP A 420 -6.51 14.47 17.70
CA ASP A 420 -6.51 15.86 17.28
C ASP A 420 -5.63 16.01 16.02
N PRO A 421 -6.01 16.83 15.01
CA PRO A 421 -5.16 17.10 13.85
C PRO A 421 -3.72 17.50 14.20
N MET A 422 -3.50 18.22 15.32
CA MET A 422 -2.17 18.59 15.81
C MET A 422 -1.27 17.39 16.14
N GLU A 423 -1.88 16.26 16.51
CA GLU A 423 -1.18 15.01 16.86
C GLU A 423 -0.81 14.19 15.62
N VAL A 424 -1.15 14.65 14.42
CA VAL A 424 -0.94 13.90 13.19
C VAL A 424 -0.22 14.75 12.16
N TRP A 425 -0.89 15.71 11.51
CA TRP A 425 -0.34 16.52 10.41
C TRP A 425 -0.31 18.02 10.71
N GLY A 426 -0.92 18.45 11.83
CA GLY A 426 -1.17 19.86 12.12
C GLY A 426 -2.46 20.38 11.48
N GLY A 427 -2.65 21.70 11.59
CA GLY A 427 -3.85 22.40 11.12
C GLY A 427 -4.97 22.48 12.17
N SER A 428 -5.94 23.35 11.91
CA SER A 428 -7.13 23.53 12.75
C SER A 428 -8.36 23.25 11.89
N TYR A 429 -9.17 22.28 12.31
CA TYR A 429 -10.38 21.85 11.62
C TYR A 429 -11.51 21.82 12.64
N ASP A 430 -12.52 22.68 12.47
CA ASP A 430 -13.61 22.83 13.45
C ASP A 430 -14.50 21.59 13.57
N TYR A 431 -14.38 20.66 12.62
CA TYR A 431 -15.13 19.40 12.56
C TYR A 431 -14.38 18.17 13.07
N PHE A 432 -13.09 18.29 13.39
CA PHE A 432 -12.35 17.22 14.06
C PHE A 432 -12.19 17.54 15.53
N GLN A 433 -12.73 16.69 16.40
CA GLN A 433 -12.56 16.77 17.84
C GLN A 433 -12.13 15.42 18.40
N VAL A 434 -11.37 15.44 19.49
CA VAL A 434 -11.04 14.24 20.25
C VAL A 434 -12.28 13.75 20.98
N VAL A 435 -12.78 12.60 20.55
CA VAL A 435 -13.95 11.91 21.13
C VAL A 435 -13.57 10.48 21.50
N ASP A 436 -14.26 9.93 22.50
CA ASP A 436 -14.15 8.51 22.83
C ASP A 436 -14.60 7.65 21.65
N SER A 437 -13.96 6.52 21.41
CA SER A 437 -14.29 5.61 20.31
C SER A 437 -14.41 4.18 20.83
N PRO A 438 -15.55 3.50 20.69
CA PRO A 438 -15.75 2.12 21.16
C PRO A 438 -15.06 1.12 20.23
N ASP A 439 -13.73 1.20 20.18
CA ASP A 439 -12.86 0.44 19.28
C ASP A 439 -12.56 -0.98 19.77
N ASP A 440 -12.91 -1.28 21.03
CA ASP A 440 -12.70 -2.56 21.71
C ASP A 440 -13.51 -3.71 21.08
N VAL A 441 -14.56 -3.39 20.31
CA VAL A 441 -15.27 -4.38 19.49
C VAL A 441 -14.35 -5.08 18.47
N ALA A 442 -13.22 -4.48 18.11
CA ALA A 442 -12.20 -5.12 17.27
C ALA A 442 -11.46 -6.27 17.99
N GLU A 443 -11.53 -6.30 19.31
CA GLU A 443 -10.91 -7.33 20.14
C GLU A 443 -11.84 -8.51 20.42
N ALA A 444 -13.08 -8.48 19.93
CA ALA A 444 -14.05 -9.55 20.13
C ALA A 444 -13.47 -10.91 19.72
N GLY A 445 -13.45 -11.87 20.66
CA GLY A 445 -12.87 -13.20 20.46
C GLY A 445 -11.35 -13.30 20.75
N SER A 446 -10.65 -12.18 20.96
CA SER A 446 -9.23 -12.18 21.32
C SER A 446 -9.01 -12.71 22.73
N LYS A 447 -8.00 -13.57 22.86
CA LYS A 447 -7.63 -14.15 24.16
C LYS A 447 -6.85 -13.15 25.01
N SER A 448 -6.95 -13.30 26.31
CA SER A 448 -6.08 -12.61 27.25
C SER A 448 -4.74 -13.35 27.36
N TRP A 449 -3.69 -12.59 27.64
CA TRP A 449 -2.34 -13.06 27.90
C TRP A 449 -1.86 -12.50 29.22
N TYR A 450 -1.26 -13.36 30.03
CA TYR A 450 -0.66 -12.97 31.29
C TYR A 450 0.83 -12.82 31.09
N ARG A 451 1.33 -11.65 31.42
CA ARG A 451 2.76 -11.48 31.51
C ARG A 451 3.23 -12.03 32.85
N VAL A 452 4.19 -12.92 32.80
CA VAL A 452 4.61 -13.75 33.91
C VAL A 452 6.11 -13.63 34.14
N SER A 453 6.51 -13.71 35.41
CA SER A 453 7.90 -13.91 35.79
C SER A 453 8.21 -15.40 35.93
N LEU A 454 9.29 -15.85 35.31
CA LEU A 454 9.82 -17.21 35.46
C LEU A 454 10.73 -17.30 36.70
N PRO A 455 10.92 -18.50 37.28
CA PRO A 455 11.84 -18.71 38.41
C PRO A 455 13.31 -18.34 38.14
N ASP A 456 13.72 -18.22 36.87
CA ASP A 456 15.06 -17.77 36.49
C ASP A 456 15.18 -16.23 36.37
N GLY A 457 14.12 -15.50 36.69
CA GLY A 457 14.06 -14.03 36.64
C GLY A 457 13.75 -13.46 35.26
N LYS A 458 13.60 -14.30 34.22
CA LYS A 458 13.10 -13.84 32.92
C LYS A 458 11.62 -13.52 33.02
N THR A 459 11.13 -12.72 32.08
CA THR A 459 9.69 -12.48 31.93
C THR A 459 9.25 -12.83 30.51
N GLY A 460 8.00 -13.24 30.37
CA GLY A 460 7.37 -13.48 29.08
C GLY A 460 5.87 -13.61 29.25
N TYR A 461 5.19 -14.17 28.26
CA TYR A 461 3.73 -14.21 28.19
C TYR A 461 3.22 -15.64 28.09
N VAL A 462 2.13 -15.93 28.79
CA VAL A 462 1.34 -17.17 28.69
C VAL A 462 -0.11 -16.82 28.40
N ARG A 463 -0.77 -17.59 27.53
CA ARG A 463 -2.15 -17.33 27.12
C ARG A 463 -3.15 -17.82 28.18
N GLU A 464 -4.32 -17.20 28.26
CA GLU A 464 -5.30 -17.48 29.30
C GLU A 464 -5.85 -18.91 29.31
N ASP A 465 -5.81 -19.60 28.18
CA ASP A 465 -6.34 -20.96 28.02
C ASP A 465 -5.34 -22.07 28.37
N VAL A 466 -4.07 -21.73 28.58
CA VAL A 466 -3.02 -22.67 29.00
C VAL A 466 -2.67 -22.55 30.49
N VAL A 467 -3.33 -21.65 31.22
CA VAL A 467 -3.14 -21.45 32.67
C VAL A 467 -4.48 -21.26 33.39
N SER A 468 -4.56 -21.69 34.65
CA SER A 468 -5.64 -21.31 35.57
C SER A 468 -5.20 -20.13 36.42
N LEU A 469 -5.96 -19.04 36.44
CA LEU A 469 -5.68 -17.85 37.23
C LEU A 469 -6.37 -17.91 38.60
N SER A 470 -5.62 -17.63 39.68
CA SER A 470 -6.14 -17.42 41.02
C SER A 470 -5.41 -16.24 41.68
N GLY A 471 -6.07 -15.09 41.75
CA GLY A 471 -5.42 -13.83 42.15
C GLY A 471 -4.31 -13.44 41.17
N GLN A 472 -3.11 -13.17 41.68
CA GLN A 472 -1.92 -12.84 40.86
C GLN A 472 -1.07 -14.08 40.50
N THR A 473 -1.61 -15.29 40.67
CA THR A 473 -0.89 -16.54 40.34
C THR A 473 -1.55 -17.25 39.18
N ALA A 474 -0.80 -17.47 38.10
CA ALA A 474 -1.17 -18.31 36.98
C ALA A 474 -0.57 -19.71 37.18
N THR A 475 -1.41 -20.74 37.22
CA THR A 475 -0.98 -22.14 37.34
C THR A 475 -1.05 -22.82 35.98
N VAL A 476 0.08 -23.33 35.49
CA VAL A 476 0.18 -23.96 34.17
C VAL A 476 -0.62 -25.25 34.09
N LEU A 477 -1.40 -25.42 33.03
CA LEU A 477 -2.32 -26.56 32.87
C LEU A 477 -1.69 -27.79 32.17
N GLU A 478 -0.65 -27.58 31.36
CA GLU A 478 -0.04 -28.60 30.51
C GLU A 478 1.50 -28.59 30.54
N ASN A 479 2.11 -29.76 30.33
CA ASN A 479 3.56 -29.88 30.26
C ASN A 479 4.13 -29.22 28.99
N GLY A 480 5.31 -28.61 29.09
CA GLY A 480 5.98 -27.97 27.96
C GLY A 480 5.28 -26.70 27.44
N THR A 481 4.46 -26.02 28.26
CA THR A 481 3.80 -24.76 27.90
C THR A 481 4.84 -23.70 27.57
N ASN A 482 4.73 -23.07 26.40
CA ASN A 482 5.66 -22.03 25.96
C ASN A 482 5.40 -20.72 26.72
N VAL A 483 6.46 -20.15 27.30
CA VAL A 483 6.47 -18.75 27.76
C VAL A 483 7.07 -17.91 26.64
N ARG A 484 6.24 -17.04 26.05
CA ARG A 484 6.57 -16.34 24.80
C ARG A 484 7.15 -14.95 25.04
N PRO A 485 7.97 -14.42 24.13
CA PRO A 485 8.52 -13.06 24.26
C PRO A 485 7.47 -11.97 23.98
N THR A 486 6.42 -12.28 23.23
CA THR A 486 5.30 -11.39 22.89
C THR A 486 3.96 -12.10 23.17
N PRO A 487 2.86 -11.37 23.39
CA PRO A 487 1.54 -11.97 23.62
C PRO A 487 0.87 -12.40 22.31
N ALA A 488 1.58 -13.18 21.49
CA ALA A 488 1.09 -13.72 20.21
C ALA A 488 1.54 -15.18 20.01
N ILE A 489 0.75 -15.97 19.29
CA ILE A 489 1.19 -17.27 18.80
C ILE A 489 2.01 -17.08 17.53
N GLN A 490 3.32 -17.24 17.67
CA GLN A 490 4.27 -17.22 16.56
C GLN A 490 5.00 -18.56 16.52
N THR A 491 4.89 -19.29 15.42
CA THR A 491 5.49 -20.63 15.25
C THR A 491 6.99 -20.58 14.98
N ASP A 492 7.47 -19.45 14.50
CA ASP A 492 8.85 -19.16 14.09
C ASP A 492 9.68 -18.42 15.17
N VAL A 493 9.04 -18.00 16.27
CA VAL A 493 9.71 -17.29 17.37
C VAL A 493 10.03 -18.25 18.52
N GLN A 494 11.30 -18.29 18.91
CA GLN A 494 11.76 -19.11 20.04
C GLN A 494 11.14 -18.59 21.36
N PRO A 495 10.53 -19.49 22.17
CA PRO A 495 10.05 -19.13 23.50
C PRO A 495 11.18 -18.63 24.41
N VAL A 496 10.85 -17.74 25.35
CA VAL A 496 11.74 -17.30 26.44
C VAL A 496 12.10 -18.48 27.34
N GLY A 497 11.17 -19.42 27.48
CA GLY A 497 11.34 -20.70 28.16
C GLY A 497 10.10 -21.60 27.99
N LYS A 498 10.18 -22.82 28.53
CA LYS A 498 9.05 -23.73 28.66
C LYS A 498 8.82 -24.07 30.12
N VAL A 499 7.56 -24.24 30.50
CA VAL A 499 7.14 -24.53 31.87
C VAL A 499 6.17 -25.71 31.88
N ASP A 500 6.25 -26.53 32.93
CA ASP A 500 5.46 -27.75 33.04
C ASP A 500 4.18 -27.56 33.86
N LYS A 501 3.27 -28.53 33.77
CA LYS A 501 1.99 -28.51 34.48
C LYS A 501 2.19 -28.32 35.98
N GLY A 502 1.35 -27.49 36.58
CA GLY A 502 1.40 -27.16 38.01
C GLY A 502 2.42 -26.08 38.38
N THR A 503 3.26 -25.63 37.44
CA THR A 503 4.15 -24.48 37.66
C THR A 503 3.31 -23.24 38.00
N LYS A 504 3.60 -22.61 39.13
CA LYS A 504 2.97 -21.36 39.55
C LYS A 504 3.82 -20.19 39.08
N LEU A 505 3.20 -19.29 38.34
CA LEU A 505 3.82 -18.11 37.76
C LEU A 505 3.18 -16.86 38.34
N THR A 506 4.00 -15.90 38.76
CA THR A 506 3.50 -14.60 39.21
C THR A 506 3.09 -13.78 38.01
N VAL A 507 1.81 -13.41 37.96
CA VAL A 507 1.23 -12.54 36.94
C VAL A 507 1.58 -11.11 37.31
N LEU A 508 2.31 -10.46 36.40
CA LEU A 508 2.71 -9.06 36.51
C LEU A 508 1.63 -8.15 35.92
N GLU A 509 1.05 -8.55 34.80
CA GLU A 509 0.00 -7.81 34.10
C GLU A 509 -0.83 -8.74 33.20
N THR A 510 -2.02 -8.28 32.83
CA THR A 510 -2.88 -8.93 31.83
C THR A 510 -2.99 -8.02 30.62
N ILE A 511 -2.67 -8.57 29.44
CA ILE A 511 -2.73 -7.87 28.16
C ILE A 511 -3.61 -8.66 27.19
N LYS A 512 -4.21 -8.00 26.20
CA LYS A 512 -4.91 -8.69 25.11
C LYS A 512 -3.92 -9.25 24.09
N GLU A 513 -4.37 -10.27 23.37
CA GLU A 513 -3.58 -10.88 22.30
C GLU A 513 -3.10 -9.82 21.31
N ASN A 514 -1.81 -9.86 21.01
CA ASN A 514 -1.15 -8.96 20.08
C ASN A 514 -1.70 -9.20 18.67
N ASN A 515 -2.42 -8.23 18.15
CA ASN A 515 -3.00 -8.19 16.83
C ASN A 515 -2.68 -6.83 16.17
N GLU A 516 -3.45 -6.43 15.16
CA GLU A 516 -3.23 -5.15 14.47
C GLU A 516 -3.72 -3.93 15.29
N MET A 517 -4.64 -4.13 16.22
CA MET A 517 -5.35 -3.08 16.98
C MET A 517 -4.80 -2.93 18.39
N ASN A 518 -4.27 -3.99 18.98
CA ASN A 518 -3.51 -3.99 20.22
C ASN A 518 -2.21 -4.68 19.95
N TRP A 519 -1.11 -3.95 20.02
CA TRP A 519 0.13 -4.44 19.43
C TRP A 519 1.34 -4.26 20.34
N VAL A 520 2.22 -5.26 20.27
CA VAL A 520 3.58 -5.21 20.81
C VAL A 520 4.54 -5.41 19.65
N ARG A 521 5.52 -4.52 19.50
CA ARG A 521 6.56 -4.56 18.47
C ARG A 521 7.94 -4.51 19.13
N GLY A 522 8.89 -5.24 18.55
CA GLY A 522 10.20 -5.48 19.14
C GLY A 522 10.27 -6.80 19.93
N PRO A 523 11.29 -6.98 20.80
CA PRO A 523 12.30 -5.99 21.17
C PRO A 523 13.21 -5.60 19.99
N TYR A 524 13.46 -4.30 19.82
CA TYR A 524 14.41 -3.77 18.84
C TYR A 524 15.69 -3.33 19.54
N THR A 525 16.84 -3.64 18.95
CA THR A 525 18.13 -3.21 19.52
C THR A 525 18.37 -1.71 19.29
N ALA A 526 19.27 -1.12 20.08
CA ALA A 526 19.65 0.27 19.91
C ALA A 526 20.24 0.54 18.50
N GLU A 527 20.95 -0.42 17.91
CA GLU A 527 21.52 -0.33 16.57
C GLU A 527 20.43 -0.30 15.50
N GLN A 528 19.39 -1.14 15.62
CA GLN A 528 18.26 -1.15 14.69
C GLN A 528 17.54 0.20 14.68
N ILE A 529 17.24 0.73 15.87
CA ILE A 529 16.56 2.04 16.00
C ILE A 529 17.46 3.16 15.48
N THR A 530 18.77 3.12 15.77
CA THR A 530 19.73 4.11 15.26
C THR A 530 19.79 4.11 13.73
N SER A 531 19.79 2.92 13.10
CA SER A 531 19.75 2.81 11.64
C SER A 531 18.47 3.43 11.08
N TRP A 532 17.31 3.15 11.67
CA TRP A 532 16.06 3.73 11.20
C TRP A 532 16.05 5.25 11.34
N LEU A 533 16.44 5.80 12.49
CA LEU A 533 16.45 7.25 12.69
C LEU A 533 17.38 7.95 11.69
N LYS A 534 18.54 7.36 11.38
CA LYS A 534 19.47 7.86 10.36
C LYS A 534 18.88 7.85 8.95
N ASP A 535 18.20 6.77 8.57
CA ASP A 535 17.68 6.60 7.20
C ASP A 535 16.34 7.31 6.97
N ARG A 536 15.62 7.64 8.06
CA ARG A 536 14.20 8.01 8.03
C ARG A 536 13.88 9.38 8.60
N THR A 537 14.84 10.01 9.27
CA THR A 537 14.67 11.30 9.96
C THR A 537 15.91 12.17 9.78
N GLU A 538 15.85 13.44 10.21
CA GLU A 538 17.02 14.34 10.27
C GLU A 538 17.80 14.21 11.60
N THR A 539 17.45 13.22 12.42
CA THR A 539 18.01 13.05 13.77
C THR A 539 19.38 12.39 13.73
N THR A 540 20.44 13.15 14.01
CA THR A 540 21.77 12.60 14.27
C THR A 540 21.97 12.36 15.76
N LEU A 541 22.31 11.13 16.16
CA LEU A 541 22.61 10.75 17.54
C LEU A 541 24.12 10.55 17.74
N SER A 542 24.63 10.95 18.91
CA SER A 542 26.02 10.69 19.33
C SER A 542 26.07 9.44 20.20
N GLY A 543 26.46 8.32 19.61
CA GLY A 543 26.59 7.03 20.30
C GLY A 543 25.30 6.20 20.36
N THR A 544 25.39 5.03 21.01
CA THR A 544 24.30 4.07 21.14
C THR A 544 23.13 4.63 21.94
N ILE A 545 21.89 4.36 21.50
CA ILE A 545 20.68 4.73 22.23
C ILE A 545 20.64 3.96 23.56
N LYS A 546 20.69 4.70 24.67
CA LYS A 546 20.55 4.19 26.03
C LYS A 546 19.19 4.51 26.63
N THR A 547 18.61 5.64 26.22
CA THR A 547 17.28 6.08 26.64
C THR A 547 16.45 6.45 25.43
N LEU A 548 15.18 6.05 25.45
CA LEU A 548 14.19 6.37 24.43
C LEU A 548 12.84 6.51 25.13
N ALA A 549 12.22 7.69 25.03
CA ALA A 549 11.00 7.97 25.77
C ALA A 549 10.08 8.94 25.01
N VAL A 550 8.78 8.73 25.17
CA VAL A 550 7.75 9.74 24.82
C VAL A 550 7.80 10.83 25.87
N THR A 551 8.16 12.05 25.48
CA THR A 551 8.31 13.20 26.38
C THR A 551 7.10 14.13 26.37
N GLU A 552 6.29 14.07 25.31
CA GLU A 552 5.04 14.83 25.22
C GLU A 552 3.96 14.02 24.51
N ARG A 553 2.73 14.13 25.01
CA ARG A 553 1.52 13.53 24.43
C ARG A 553 0.50 14.60 24.13
N GLY A 554 -0.25 14.43 23.05
CA GLY A 554 -1.36 15.32 22.73
C GLY A 554 -2.67 14.91 23.42
N PRO A 555 -3.79 15.58 23.08
CA PRO A 555 -5.06 15.42 23.78
C PRO A 555 -5.67 14.01 23.70
N SER A 556 -5.37 13.24 22.65
CA SER A 556 -5.83 11.84 22.55
C SER A 556 -4.90 10.84 23.24
N GLY A 557 -3.76 11.31 23.75
CA GLY A 557 -2.72 10.49 24.37
C GLY A 557 -1.67 9.98 23.38
N ARG A 558 -1.73 10.37 22.10
CA ARG A 558 -0.72 10.00 21.09
C ARG A 558 0.61 10.69 21.37
N ALA A 559 1.71 10.04 21.00
CA ALA A 559 3.05 10.60 21.15
C ALA A 559 3.24 11.78 20.18
N VAL A 560 3.54 12.97 20.71
CA VAL A 560 3.84 14.17 19.90
C VAL A 560 5.30 14.60 19.98
N LYS A 561 6.02 14.23 21.04
CA LYS A 561 7.48 14.34 21.11
C LYS A 561 8.10 13.08 21.70
N ILE A 562 9.21 12.67 21.10
CA ILE A 562 10.02 11.53 21.53
C ILE A 562 11.47 11.99 21.59
N GLU A 563 12.17 11.61 22.65
CA GLU A 563 13.59 11.87 22.81
C GLU A 563 14.39 10.57 22.85
N ALA A 564 15.52 10.57 22.15
CA ALA A 564 16.54 9.52 22.21
C ALA A 564 17.81 10.11 22.81
N ASN A 565 18.29 9.56 23.93
CA ASN A 565 19.42 10.11 24.70
C ASN A 565 19.22 11.59 25.09
N GLY A 566 17.99 11.98 25.44
CA GLY A 566 17.62 13.36 25.77
C GLY A 566 17.63 14.32 24.57
N LYS A 567 17.86 13.83 23.35
CA LYS A 567 17.78 14.62 22.12
C LYS A 567 16.43 14.37 21.43
N PRO A 568 15.69 15.42 21.03
CA PRO A 568 14.46 15.25 20.27
C PRO A 568 14.68 14.50 18.96
N VAL A 569 13.79 13.54 18.68
CA VAL A 569 13.71 12.86 17.39
C VAL A 569 12.91 13.76 16.44
N ALA A 570 13.60 14.34 15.47
CA ALA A 570 13.04 15.29 14.53
C ALA A 570 12.25 14.59 13.43
N VAL A 571 10.95 14.82 13.39
CA VAL A 571 10.03 14.40 12.32
C VAL A 571 9.25 15.61 11.81
N SER A 572 8.84 15.60 10.55
CA SER A 572 8.11 16.74 9.95
C SER A 572 6.75 17.01 10.60
N TYR A 573 6.13 15.99 11.19
CA TYR A 573 4.90 16.06 12.00
C TYR A 573 4.77 14.75 12.81
N PRO A 574 3.99 14.74 13.91
CA PRO A 574 4.01 13.62 14.86
C PRO A 574 3.67 12.23 14.29
N ASP A 575 2.73 12.09 13.34
CA ASP A 575 2.37 10.77 12.77
C ASP A 575 3.57 10.05 12.12
N ASN A 576 4.59 10.80 11.67
CA ASN A 576 5.80 10.22 11.11
C ASN A 576 6.65 9.42 12.11
N PHE A 577 6.37 9.48 13.42
CA PHE A 577 6.98 8.54 14.36
C PHE A 577 6.67 7.08 14.01
N ARG A 578 5.52 6.80 13.37
CA ARG A 578 5.21 5.45 12.87
C ARG A 578 6.27 4.96 11.90
N TYR A 579 6.62 5.77 10.92
CA TYR A 579 7.65 5.44 9.95
C TYR A 579 9.06 5.46 10.56
N ALA A 580 9.37 6.46 11.38
CA ALA A 580 10.67 6.63 12.02
C ALA A 580 11.08 5.39 12.83
N PHE A 581 10.11 4.70 13.45
CA PHE A 581 10.33 3.53 14.29
C PHE A 581 9.88 2.19 13.66
N GLY A 582 10.08 2.02 12.35
CA GLY A 582 9.93 0.70 11.72
C GLY A 582 8.56 0.43 11.08
N GLY A 583 7.66 1.42 11.02
CA GLY A 583 6.30 1.25 10.47
C GLY A 583 5.29 0.81 11.54
N LEU A 584 5.24 1.52 12.68
CA LEU A 584 4.30 1.21 13.76
C LEU A 584 2.84 1.44 13.33
N PRO A 585 1.87 0.64 13.82
CA PRO A 585 0.47 0.77 13.41
C PRO A 585 -0.18 2.12 13.74
N SER A 586 0.21 2.77 14.84
CA SER A 586 -0.28 4.09 15.26
C SER A 586 0.80 4.85 16.06
N THR A 587 0.55 6.12 16.41
CA THR A 587 1.33 6.89 17.39
C THR A 587 0.80 6.79 18.83
N LEU A 588 -0.25 6.00 19.05
CA LEU A 588 -0.78 5.72 20.38
C LEU A 588 -0.03 4.52 20.97
N PHE A 589 1.17 4.77 21.46
CA PHE A 589 2.02 3.75 22.07
C PHE A 589 2.85 4.31 23.23
N ASP A 590 3.41 3.37 23.99
CA ASP A 590 4.45 3.55 24.96
C ASP A 590 5.73 2.83 24.54
N ILE A 591 6.86 3.32 25.04
CA ILE A 591 8.18 2.73 24.80
C ILE A 591 8.66 2.10 26.10
N VAL A 592 8.93 0.80 26.06
CA VAL A 592 9.36 0.01 27.21
C VAL A 592 10.82 -0.42 27.02
N PRO A 593 11.74 0.03 27.89
CA PRO A 593 13.12 -0.46 27.92
C PRO A 593 13.19 -1.99 28.16
N GLY A 594 13.93 -2.69 27.30
CA GLY A 594 14.25 -4.10 27.44
C GLY A 594 15.65 -4.31 28.00
N GLY A 595 15.84 -5.35 28.83
CA GLY A 595 17.18 -5.79 29.27
C GLY A 595 17.41 -5.98 30.77
N THR A 596 16.45 -5.70 31.64
CA THR A 596 16.52 -6.10 33.06
C THR A 596 15.16 -6.59 33.54
N GLY A 597 15.13 -7.54 34.48
CA GLY A 597 13.93 -8.23 34.97
C GLY A 597 12.93 -7.36 35.75
N VAL A 598 12.73 -6.11 35.35
CA VAL A 598 11.70 -5.21 35.88
C VAL A 598 11.13 -4.44 34.69
N VAL A 599 10.04 -4.93 34.13
CA VAL A 599 9.12 -4.04 33.41
C VAL A 599 8.08 -3.72 34.44
N SER A 600 8.11 -2.50 34.92
CA SER A 600 7.09 -1.99 35.80
C SER A 600 6.11 -1.16 35.00
N ASP A 601 4.83 -1.52 35.13
CA ASP A 601 3.63 -0.72 34.86
C ASP A 601 3.72 0.29 33.72
N VAL A 602 3.30 -0.14 32.54
CA VAL A 602 2.89 0.78 31.47
C VAL A 602 1.43 0.56 31.06
N LEU A 603 0.76 -0.50 31.53
CA LEU A 603 -0.55 -0.90 30.98
C LEU A 603 -1.67 -1.07 32.01
N SER A 604 -1.72 -0.23 33.05
CA SER A 604 -2.97 -0.04 33.80
C SER A 604 -3.45 1.41 33.68
N ASN A 605 -4.55 1.55 32.94
CA ASN A 605 -5.30 2.76 32.62
C ASN A 605 -4.69 3.62 31.51
N GLY A 606 -5.40 3.65 30.37
CA GLY A 606 -5.28 4.76 29.43
C GLY A 606 -5.38 6.08 30.20
N SER A 607 -4.45 6.99 29.94
CA SER A 607 -4.07 8.15 30.77
C SER A 607 -3.17 7.80 31.98
N GLY A 608 -1.86 7.68 31.74
CA GLY A 608 -0.90 7.44 32.81
C GLY A 608 0.49 7.96 32.49
N THR A 609 0.86 9.06 33.14
CA THR A 609 2.21 9.65 33.13
C THR A 609 3.29 8.60 33.39
N GLY A 610 4.30 8.54 32.52
CA GLY A 610 5.48 7.68 32.69
C GLY A 610 6.28 8.03 33.94
N THR A 611 5.94 7.37 35.05
CA THR A 611 6.81 7.21 36.22
C THR A 611 7.19 5.74 36.31
N SER A 612 8.49 5.47 36.21
CA SER A 612 9.06 4.14 36.40
C SER A 612 8.70 3.65 37.81
N SER A 613 7.65 2.85 37.96
CA SER A 613 7.41 2.18 39.23
C SER A 613 8.39 0.99 39.37
N ILE A 614 8.46 0.38 40.54
CA ILE A 614 9.08 -0.94 40.74
C ILE A 614 8.01 -1.84 41.33
N SER A 615 7.72 -2.96 40.67
CA SER A 615 6.88 -4.02 41.22
C SER A 615 7.72 -4.99 42.03
N ILE A 616 7.47 -5.05 43.34
CA ILE A 616 8.14 -5.94 44.29
C ILE A 616 7.20 -7.08 44.64
N VAL A 617 7.63 -8.32 44.43
CA VAL A 617 6.91 -9.51 44.90
C VAL A 617 7.39 -9.82 46.32
N GLY A 618 6.49 -9.67 47.29
CA GLY A 618 6.75 -10.05 48.68
C GLY A 618 6.93 -11.55 48.86
N ALA A 619 7.55 -11.97 49.97
CA ALA A 619 7.68 -13.40 50.32
C ALA A 619 6.32 -14.09 50.55
N ASP A 620 5.26 -13.31 50.73
CA ASP A 620 3.86 -13.74 50.79
C ASP A 620 3.19 -13.89 49.40
N GLY A 621 3.95 -13.65 48.32
CA GLY A 621 3.47 -13.71 46.94
C GLY A 621 2.65 -12.51 46.50
N LYS A 622 2.50 -11.46 47.33
CA LYS A 622 1.76 -10.25 46.96
C LYS A 622 2.66 -9.27 46.20
N LEU A 623 2.13 -8.70 45.13
CA LEU A 623 2.79 -7.66 44.36
C LEU A 623 2.51 -6.28 44.98
N GLN A 624 3.56 -5.50 45.24
CA GLN A 624 3.48 -4.08 45.58
C GLN A 624 4.18 -3.25 44.51
N SER A 625 3.45 -2.30 43.92
CA SER A 625 4.01 -1.37 42.92
C SER A 625 4.37 -0.05 43.59
N VAL A 626 5.63 0.35 43.49
CA VAL A 626 6.17 1.58 44.10
C VAL A 626 6.43 2.60 43.00
N LYS A 627 5.60 3.63 42.92
CA LYS A 627 5.63 4.68 41.88
C LYS A 627 6.75 5.71 42.06
N ASP A 628 7.26 5.86 43.29
CA ASP A 628 8.37 6.74 43.64
C ASP A 628 9.43 5.96 44.41
N THR A 629 10.52 5.63 43.73
CA THR A 629 11.62 4.83 44.27
C THR A 629 12.45 5.60 45.30
N SER A 630 12.26 6.91 45.44
CA SER A 630 12.95 7.74 46.45
C SER A 630 12.52 7.44 47.90
N GLN A 631 11.36 6.79 48.05
CA GLN A 631 10.78 6.41 49.34
C GLN A 631 11.21 5.01 49.80
N LEU A 632 11.83 4.22 48.94
CA LEU A 632 12.26 2.86 49.25
C LEU A 632 13.45 2.87 50.24
N ARG A 633 13.36 2.00 51.24
CA ARG A 633 14.39 1.82 52.27
C ARG A 633 14.84 0.37 52.34
N VAL A 634 16.11 0.16 52.69
CA VAL A 634 16.67 -1.17 52.94
C VAL A 634 16.70 -1.40 54.45
N VAL A 635 16.21 -2.56 54.89
CA VAL A 635 16.29 -3.04 56.28
C VAL A 635 17.20 -4.25 56.30
N SER A 636 18.27 -4.23 57.10
CA SER A 636 19.13 -5.39 57.28
C SER A 636 18.46 -6.45 58.17
N GLY A 637 18.83 -7.72 58.01
CA GLY A 637 18.30 -8.83 58.83
C GLY A 637 18.54 -8.71 60.34
N SER A 638 19.35 -7.74 60.80
CA SER A 638 19.54 -7.40 62.21
C SER A 638 18.62 -6.27 62.72
N SER A 639 17.65 -5.84 61.90
CA SER A 639 16.54 -4.93 62.25
C SER A 639 16.93 -3.57 62.85
N LYS A 640 18.15 -3.06 62.66
CA LYS A 640 18.61 -1.82 63.30
C LYS A 640 19.02 -0.65 62.40
N THR A 641 18.88 -0.74 61.09
CA THR A 641 19.08 0.43 60.21
C THR A 641 18.11 0.45 59.02
N SER A 642 17.37 1.56 58.88
CA SER A 642 16.59 1.90 57.68
C SER A 642 17.33 2.99 56.89
N GLY A 643 18.18 2.60 55.94
CA GLY A 643 18.85 3.55 55.04
C GLY A 643 17.97 3.90 53.83
N LYS A 644 18.12 5.11 53.26
CA LYS A 644 17.66 5.36 51.87
C LYS A 644 18.35 4.33 50.95
N LEU A 645 17.68 3.88 49.90
CA LEU A 645 18.30 3.02 48.88
C LEU A 645 19.66 3.61 48.45
N PRO A 646 20.77 2.85 48.55
CA PRO A 646 22.05 3.30 48.02
C PRO A 646 21.98 3.36 46.50
N SER A 647 22.71 4.30 45.91
CA SER A 647 22.77 4.59 44.46
C SER A 647 23.28 3.44 43.58
N SER A 648 23.61 2.29 44.18
CA SER A 648 24.21 1.13 43.54
C SER A 648 23.72 -0.16 44.19
N MET A 649 22.41 -0.28 44.45
CA MET A 649 21.86 -1.53 44.95
C MET A 649 21.90 -2.58 43.83
N VAL A 650 22.07 -3.84 44.19
CA VAL A 650 22.01 -4.96 43.26
C VAL A 650 20.96 -5.92 43.78
N ALA A 651 19.84 -6.04 43.08
CA ALA A 651 18.82 -7.04 43.35
C ALA A 651 19.34 -8.40 42.85
N VAL A 652 19.46 -9.36 43.76
CA VAL A 652 19.93 -10.71 43.42
C VAL A 652 18.72 -11.64 43.42
N ASN A 653 18.42 -12.27 42.28
CA ASN A 653 17.34 -13.25 42.22
C ASN A 653 17.74 -14.55 42.94
N GLY A 654 16.78 -15.47 43.11
CA GLY A 654 17.01 -16.76 43.79
C GLY A 654 18.05 -17.69 43.13
N LYS A 655 18.63 -17.31 41.98
CA LYS A 655 19.72 -18.03 41.30
C LYS A 655 21.06 -17.27 41.34
N GLY A 656 21.16 -16.21 42.12
CA GLY A 656 22.40 -15.42 42.21
C GLY A 656 22.60 -14.41 41.07
N THR A 657 21.61 -14.21 40.19
CA THR A 657 21.71 -13.22 39.10
C THR A 657 21.44 -11.82 39.64
N THR A 658 22.36 -10.91 39.36
CA THR A 658 22.42 -9.55 39.87
C THR A 658 21.79 -8.56 38.90
N SER A 659 20.83 -7.74 39.35
CA SER A 659 20.24 -6.61 38.61
C SER A 659 20.56 -5.31 39.33
N LYS A 660 21.23 -4.36 38.68
CA LYS A 660 21.64 -3.09 39.29
C LYS A 660 20.44 -2.13 39.39
N VAL A 661 20.11 -1.70 40.59
CA VAL A 661 19.12 -0.68 40.92
C VAL A 661 19.88 0.57 41.36
N SER A 662 19.97 1.57 40.48
CA SER A 662 20.69 2.82 40.76
C SER A 662 19.72 3.97 41.04
N THR A 663 20.02 4.77 42.08
CA THR A 663 19.37 6.05 42.38
C THR A 663 20.43 7.15 42.46
N THR A 664 20.56 8.03 41.48
CA THR A 664 21.57 9.09 41.52
C THR A 664 21.09 10.33 42.28
N LYS A 665 22.02 10.99 42.98
CA LYS A 665 21.82 12.25 43.72
C LYS A 665 21.88 13.43 42.75
N GLU A 666 20.78 13.72 42.10
CA GLU A 666 20.36 15.04 41.59
C GLU A 666 19.07 14.76 40.82
N GLU A 667 18.06 15.60 41.04
CA GLU A 667 16.70 15.47 40.50
C GLU A 667 16.64 14.78 39.13
N GLN A 668 16.18 13.52 39.02
CA GLN A 668 15.57 12.91 37.82
C GLN A 668 15.44 11.36 37.91
N LYS A 669 14.49 10.85 37.12
CA LYS A 669 13.91 9.50 37.06
C LYS A 669 14.94 8.35 36.89
N PRO A 670 14.60 7.10 37.29
CA PRO A 670 15.48 5.94 37.12
C PRO A 670 15.87 5.73 35.64
N VAL A 671 17.17 5.63 35.34
CA VAL A 671 17.68 5.26 34.01
C VAL A 671 18.22 3.84 34.07
N VAL A 672 17.46 2.90 33.49
CA VAL A 672 17.95 1.57 33.14
C VAL A 672 18.68 1.70 31.80
N GLU A 673 19.95 1.33 31.72
CA GLU A 673 20.62 1.20 30.40
C GLU A 673 19.97 0.05 29.64
N ALA A 674 19.08 0.39 28.70
CA ALA A 674 18.32 -0.58 27.94
C ALA A 674 19.20 -1.16 26.83
N THR A 675 19.20 -2.49 26.70
CA THR A 675 19.86 -3.17 25.58
C THR A 675 18.91 -3.38 24.39
N SER A 676 17.61 -3.16 24.61
CA SER A 676 16.58 -3.20 23.57
C SER A 676 15.36 -2.36 23.98
N PHE A 677 14.40 -2.16 23.08
CA PHE A 677 13.16 -1.42 23.33
C PHE A 677 11.97 -2.13 22.72
N LEU A 678 10.86 -2.21 23.46
CA LEU A 678 9.56 -2.66 22.99
C LEU A 678 8.65 -1.45 22.79
N PHE A 679 7.85 -1.47 21.73
CA PHE A 679 6.77 -0.52 21.53
C PHE A 679 5.46 -1.24 21.80
N VAL A 680 4.67 -0.71 22.73
CA VAL A 680 3.36 -1.26 23.08
C VAL A 680 2.31 -0.23 22.77
N GLY A 681 1.39 -0.54 21.88
CA GLY A 681 0.43 0.45 21.41
C GLY A 681 -0.94 -0.11 21.06
N LYS A 682 -1.83 0.81 20.74
CA LYS A 682 -3.22 0.54 20.36
C LYS A 682 -3.62 1.33 19.13
N GLY A 683 -4.68 0.90 18.46
CA GLY A 683 -5.18 1.50 17.25
C GLY A 683 -4.30 1.21 16.03
N ASN A 684 -4.89 1.49 14.87
CA ASN A 684 -4.28 1.29 13.55
C ASN A 684 -4.73 2.43 12.62
N GLY A 685 -3.76 3.24 12.18
CA GLY A 685 -3.99 4.45 11.40
C GLY A 685 -3.71 5.74 12.18
N HIS A 686 -4.02 6.87 11.55
CA HIS A 686 -3.74 8.21 12.11
C HIS A 686 -4.66 8.61 13.28
N GLY A 687 -5.88 8.05 13.35
CA GLY A 687 -6.85 8.33 14.41
C GLY A 687 -7.74 9.56 14.21
N ILE A 688 -7.43 10.44 13.25
CA ILE A 688 -8.35 11.54 12.86
C ILE A 688 -9.67 11.00 12.28
N GLY A 689 -10.76 11.71 12.60
CA GLY A 689 -12.07 11.52 11.99
C GLY A 689 -12.77 10.26 12.47
N MET A 690 -13.52 9.62 11.59
CA MET A 690 -14.30 8.43 11.94
C MET A 690 -13.40 7.19 12.12
N SER A 691 -13.49 6.54 13.27
CA SER A 691 -12.94 5.19 13.46
C SER A 691 -13.89 4.16 12.83
N GLN A 692 -13.41 3.29 11.95
CA GLN A 692 -14.21 2.24 11.32
C GLN A 692 -14.73 1.25 12.37
N TRP A 693 -13.84 0.74 13.22
CA TRP A 693 -14.23 -0.15 14.33
C TRP A 693 -15.10 0.56 15.37
N GLY A 694 -14.86 1.85 15.63
CA GLY A 694 -15.70 2.63 16.53
C GLY A 694 -17.10 2.90 15.96
N ALA A 695 -17.23 3.13 14.64
CA ALA A 695 -18.52 3.22 13.97
C ALA A 695 -19.31 1.90 14.07
N LYS A 696 -18.64 0.75 13.92
CA LYS A 696 -19.23 -0.56 14.20
C LYS A 696 -19.69 -0.65 15.67
N GLY A 697 -18.85 -0.25 16.62
CA GLY A 697 -19.18 -0.29 18.05
C GLY A 697 -20.38 0.59 18.43
N LEU A 698 -20.48 1.80 17.86
CA LEU A 698 -21.65 2.66 18.03
C LEU A 698 -22.90 2.05 17.39
N ALA A 699 -22.79 1.45 16.20
CA ALA A 699 -23.91 0.76 15.57
C ALA A 699 -24.38 -0.45 16.39
N ASP A 700 -23.47 -1.23 16.97
CA ASP A 700 -23.79 -2.33 17.90
C ASP A 700 -24.51 -1.83 19.17
N GLN A 701 -24.27 -0.57 19.56
CA GLN A 701 -24.96 0.11 20.67
C GLN A 701 -26.30 0.75 20.25
N GLY A 702 -26.71 0.61 18.98
CA GLY A 702 -28.00 1.09 18.46
C GLY A 702 -27.99 2.51 17.90
N TYR A 703 -26.81 3.11 17.67
CA TYR A 703 -26.72 4.39 16.97
C TYR A 703 -27.01 4.19 15.49
N ASP A 704 -27.85 5.06 14.91
CA ASP A 704 -28.02 5.12 13.47
C ASP A 704 -26.81 5.78 12.79
N TYR A 705 -26.71 5.62 11.46
CA TYR A 705 -25.58 6.14 10.71
C TYR A 705 -25.43 7.67 10.78
N ARG A 706 -26.53 8.42 10.96
CA ARG A 706 -26.50 9.89 11.06
C ARG A 706 -25.88 10.30 12.39
N ALA A 707 -26.30 9.64 13.47
CA ALA A 707 -25.75 9.84 14.80
C ALA A 707 -24.26 9.45 14.85
N ILE A 708 -23.85 8.35 14.19
CA ILE A 708 -22.44 7.95 14.07
C ILE A 708 -21.63 9.05 13.37
N LEU A 709 -22.10 9.56 12.24
CA LEU A 709 -21.40 10.61 11.49
C LEU A 709 -21.28 11.91 12.31
N GLN A 710 -22.36 12.35 12.95
CA GLN A 710 -22.35 13.53 13.83
C GLN A 710 -21.52 13.32 15.10
N TYR A 711 -21.34 12.06 15.51
CA TYR A 711 -20.49 11.72 16.63
C TYR A 711 -19.01 12.01 16.30
N TYR A 712 -18.54 11.61 15.11
CA TYR A 712 -17.15 11.78 14.70
C TYR A 712 -16.83 13.12 14.03
N TYR A 713 -17.78 13.68 13.27
CA TYR A 713 -17.62 14.94 12.54
C TYR A 713 -18.50 16.01 13.20
N LYS A 714 -17.88 16.98 13.87
CA LYS A 714 -18.60 18.00 14.63
C LYS A 714 -18.98 19.19 13.77
N ASN A 715 -20.11 19.85 14.08
CA ASN A 715 -20.54 21.05 13.35
C ASN A 715 -20.66 20.82 11.83
N VAL A 716 -21.14 19.63 11.44
CA VAL A 716 -21.38 19.27 10.04
C VAL A 716 -22.84 18.92 9.82
N GLU A 717 -23.30 19.18 8.62
CA GLU A 717 -24.65 18.87 8.14
C GLU A 717 -24.57 17.70 7.16
N LEU A 718 -25.51 16.77 7.30
CA LEU A 718 -25.72 15.72 6.33
C LEU A 718 -26.69 16.21 5.26
N VAL A 719 -26.21 16.39 4.04
CA VAL A 719 -26.97 16.97 2.93
C VAL A 719 -27.09 15.94 1.81
N LYS A 720 -28.27 15.83 1.20
CA LYS A 720 -28.47 15.04 -0.01
C LYS A 720 -28.30 15.92 -1.24
N ARG A 721 -27.42 15.52 -2.17
CA ARG A 721 -27.17 16.21 -3.44
C ARG A 721 -27.46 15.33 -4.63
#